data_AF-A0A9W7CDW5-F1
#
_entry.id   AF-A0A9W7CDW5-F1
#
_cell.length_a   1.000
_cell.length_b   1.000
_cell.length_c   1.000
_cell.angle_alpha   90.00
_cell.angle_beta   90.00
_cell.angle_gamma   90.00
#
_symmetry.space_group_name_H-M   'P 1'
#
loop_
_entity.id
_entity.type
_entity.pdbx_description
1 polymer ?
#
loop_
_entity_poly.entity_id
_entity_poly.type
_entity_poly.pdbx_seq_one_letter_code
_entity_poly.pdbx_strand_id
1 'polypeptide(L)'
;MASEARSRQRGTPSTKSSSDSHVTSSSVPSLRSSFDKDDGSDPADASSPNSFSSSSAMLKMLVVVLSTFCIASYLTSSSSSTMIPSNIAVALPTSAIIDASSPALSIGTVARVNEEMKKMENVDAELTKALEISLNGNKKLRGEVEALKRIRVEGASGGEAVKADLGGNVQLVEQPKIETELPVPTAITPPPPPPTTTTTTSSISFQMIPSPSTSIPKYTGYTFWSSDFHISPIADLKDIFQHFQMEIIDQSLSGHCKIMKPITCEKGLKVLNKNNGIELDTRKKNGCPNDIKRNFFNEYANDATFKNVDAFLCHHAMGLCEVFMGFGRPVVAVASTRYEIGRYGSTEWKEWNKNLVDIAANPRNVVAANNRFDAEYVKYFTGIKDVPVIPNYCGYTRATYNPTRPEWLIGPGRGITPELEEQLQQSSSSSSKTFKKIRDLYPHFEYTDLASHPAIVLIPYQVSIMSIFEYYRMSIPLFVPSPSLLAEWQIKYRVLSELTWDMVFSKPKSKSNIGQYEKGKVQYDPNDMFSQEGIEYWVRFGDFYEWPHITTFDSFEELMTLIETVDLQTISSKMKEENERMKVELLETWEKIFHKMFEDVTPAKTHGGRPFPNSWEDGMRETYQIEPGRCGLGDDVHNMDISFVLAE
;
A
#
# COMPACT_ATOMS: atom_id res chain seq x y z
N MET A 1 18.65 58.31 -38.90
CA MET A 1 18.82 59.11 -37.67
C MET A 1 18.92 58.11 -36.54
N ALA A 2 19.95 58.00 -35.71
CA ALA A 2 21.30 58.57 -35.56
C ALA A 2 21.85 57.73 -34.36
N SER A 3 22.91 56.92 -34.53
CA SER A 3 24.31 57.20 -34.11
C SER A 3 24.48 57.23 -32.56
N GLU A 4 25.52 56.74 -31.89
CA GLU A 4 26.96 56.52 -32.15
C GLU A 4 27.44 55.39 -31.19
N ALA A 5 28.32 54.42 -31.48
CA ALA A 5 29.71 54.44 -31.95
C ALA A 5 30.74 55.05 -30.98
N ARG A 6 31.61 54.20 -30.40
CA ARG A 6 33.04 54.51 -30.20
C ARG A 6 33.89 53.24 -30.13
N SER A 7 34.79 53.13 -31.09
CA SER A 7 35.85 52.13 -31.24
C SER A 7 37.07 52.44 -30.37
N ARG A 8 37.89 51.43 -30.04
CA ARG A 8 39.36 51.51 -30.18
C ARG A 8 39.99 50.12 -30.31
N GLN A 9 40.80 49.98 -31.35
CA GLN A 9 41.63 48.82 -31.72
C GLN A 9 42.97 48.78 -30.99
N ARG A 10 43.56 47.56 -30.97
CA ARG A 10 44.98 47.12 -31.03
C ARG A 10 45.22 46.04 -29.96
N GLY A 11 45.76 44.85 -30.21
CA GLY A 11 46.31 44.24 -31.42
C GLY A 11 46.61 42.75 -31.18
N THR A 12 46.88 42.03 -32.27
CA THR A 12 47.32 40.61 -32.36
C THR A 12 48.81 40.44 -31.99
N PRO A 13 49.28 39.22 -31.64
CA PRO A 13 49.71 38.20 -32.62
C PRO A 13 49.19 36.78 -32.31
N SER A 14 48.78 35.96 -33.30
CA SER A 14 49.58 34.92 -34.01
C SER A 14 50.22 33.91 -33.02
N THR A 15 50.05 32.58 -33.04
CA THR A 15 49.86 31.57 -34.10
C THR A 15 49.69 30.19 -33.42
N LYS A 16 48.86 29.28 -33.96
CA LYS A 16 49.29 27.96 -34.51
C LYS A 16 48.14 26.98 -34.69
N SER A 17 48.16 26.37 -35.85
CA SER A 17 47.33 25.33 -36.43
C SER A 17 47.72 23.91 -35.99
N SER A 18 46.73 23.02 -35.89
CA SER A 18 46.76 21.60 -36.34
C SER A 18 45.36 21.01 -36.08
N SER A 19 44.50 20.79 -37.08
CA SER A 19 44.43 19.64 -37.99
C SER A 19 44.16 18.29 -37.31
N ASP A 20 42.94 17.83 -37.56
CA ASP A 20 42.53 16.47 -37.97
C ASP A 20 42.28 15.32 -36.98
N SER A 21 41.09 14.74 -37.23
CA SER A 21 40.70 13.32 -37.18
C SER A 21 40.50 12.65 -35.81
N HIS A 22 39.24 12.35 -35.47
CA HIS A 22 38.68 11.01 -35.73
C HIS A 22 37.19 10.93 -35.35
N VAL A 23 36.40 10.48 -36.31
CA VAL A 23 35.06 9.93 -36.11
C VAL A 23 35.22 8.52 -35.54
N THR A 24 34.67 8.25 -34.36
CA THR A 24 34.36 6.89 -33.92
C THR A 24 32.97 6.85 -33.28
N SER A 25 32.20 5.88 -33.78
CA SER A 25 30.88 5.45 -33.35
C SER A 25 30.82 5.14 -31.85
N SER A 26 29.88 5.76 -31.14
CA SER A 26 29.51 5.37 -29.77
C SER A 26 28.60 4.14 -29.80
N SER A 27 29.18 3.00 -29.47
CA SER A 27 28.49 1.78 -29.08
C SER A 27 27.75 1.96 -27.76
N VAL A 28 26.48 1.52 -27.73
CA VAL A 28 25.64 1.36 -26.53
C VAL A 28 26.31 0.38 -25.55
N PRO A 29 26.45 0.69 -24.24
CA PRO A 29 26.92 -0.30 -23.28
C PRO A 29 25.75 -1.21 -22.89
N SER A 30 25.96 -2.51 -23.13
CA SER A 30 25.20 -3.60 -22.54
C SER A 30 25.34 -3.58 -21.02
N LEU A 31 24.20 -3.48 -20.32
CA LEU A 31 24.08 -3.68 -18.88
C LEU A 31 24.33 -5.17 -18.56
N ARG A 32 25.57 -5.51 -18.21
CA ARG A 32 25.89 -6.75 -17.50
C ARG A 32 25.87 -6.49 -16.00
N SER A 33 24.98 -7.20 -15.30
CA SER A 33 24.99 -7.33 -13.85
C SER A 33 26.12 -8.29 -13.44
N SER A 34 27.28 -7.74 -13.11
CA SER A 34 28.31 -8.47 -12.37
C SER A 34 28.08 -8.25 -10.87
N PHE A 35 27.51 -9.25 -10.21
CA PHE A 35 27.72 -9.44 -8.77
C PHE A 35 29.08 -10.10 -8.63
N ASP A 36 30.08 -9.35 -8.20
CA ASP A 36 31.28 -9.92 -7.60
C ASP A 36 31.50 -9.36 -6.20
N LYS A 37 31.94 -10.29 -5.37
CA LYS A 37 32.27 -10.15 -3.95
C LYS A 37 33.37 -9.12 -3.76
N ASP A 38 33.31 -8.39 -2.65
CA ASP A 38 34.53 -8.03 -1.94
C ASP A 38 34.27 -7.96 -0.43
N ASP A 39 35.09 -8.74 0.28
CA ASP A 39 35.36 -8.66 1.71
C ASP A 39 36.22 -7.42 1.98
N GLY A 40 35.94 -6.72 3.07
CA GLY A 40 36.70 -5.53 3.47
C GLY A 40 36.32 -5.06 4.86
N SER A 41 36.83 -5.76 5.86
CA SER A 41 36.92 -5.35 7.26
C SER A 41 37.67 -4.02 7.42
N ASP A 42 37.15 -3.11 8.27
CA ASP A 42 37.91 -2.29 9.23
C ASP A 42 36.97 -1.29 9.97
N PRO A 43 37.36 -0.68 11.11
CA PRO A 43 37.17 -1.27 12.43
C PRO A 43 36.23 -0.43 13.31
N ALA A 44 35.96 -1.00 14.48
CA ALA A 44 35.21 -0.39 15.56
C ALA A 44 35.70 1.02 15.93
N ASP A 45 34.77 1.97 16.04
CA ASP A 45 34.94 3.11 16.93
C ASP A 45 33.69 3.27 17.80
N ALA A 46 33.95 3.20 19.10
CA ALA A 46 32.97 3.20 20.17
C ALA A 46 32.93 4.59 20.80
N SER A 47 31.75 5.23 20.81
CA SER A 47 31.29 6.07 21.93
C SER A 47 29.98 6.80 21.58
N SER A 48 28.91 6.44 22.31
CA SER A 48 27.80 7.30 22.78
C SER A 48 26.44 6.57 22.71
N PRO A 49 25.74 6.34 23.83
CA PRO A 49 24.54 5.50 23.87
C PRO A 49 23.26 6.28 23.59
N ASN A 50 22.46 5.78 22.64
CA ASN A 50 21.04 6.09 22.55
C ASN A 50 20.24 5.11 23.40
N SER A 51 19.40 5.67 24.29
CA SER A 51 18.41 4.96 25.08
C SER A 51 17.26 4.45 24.20
N PHE A 52 17.23 3.15 23.96
CA PHE A 52 16.01 2.45 23.52
C PHE A 52 15.17 2.05 24.73
N SER A 53 13.91 2.46 24.73
CA SER A 53 12.89 2.08 25.71
C SER A 53 12.68 0.55 25.71
N SER A 54 13.01 -0.10 26.84
CA SER A 54 12.97 -1.55 27.05
C SER A 54 11.55 -2.14 27.21
N SER A 55 10.51 -1.31 27.15
CA SER A 55 9.15 -1.74 27.48
C SER A 55 8.47 -2.58 26.38
N SER A 56 8.85 -2.41 25.12
CA SER A 56 8.19 -3.12 23.99
C SER A 56 8.69 -4.56 23.80
N ALA A 57 9.97 -4.84 24.09
CA ALA A 57 10.52 -6.19 23.97
C ALA A 57 9.98 -7.12 25.08
N MET A 58 9.78 -6.57 26.28
CA MET A 58 9.23 -7.32 27.42
C MET A 58 7.78 -7.74 27.21
N LEU A 59 6.97 -6.88 26.57
CA LEU A 59 5.55 -7.17 26.30
C LEU A 59 5.38 -8.28 25.24
N LYS A 60 6.28 -8.32 24.24
CA LYS A 60 6.29 -9.39 23.21
C LYS A 60 6.71 -10.75 23.78
N MET A 61 7.64 -10.79 24.73
CA MET A 61 8.00 -12.02 25.45
C MET A 61 6.85 -12.53 26.33
N LEU A 62 6.15 -11.62 27.02
CA LEU A 62 5.04 -11.99 27.91
C LEU A 62 3.88 -12.65 27.14
N VAL A 63 3.59 -12.18 25.92
CA VAL A 63 2.56 -12.77 25.05
C VAL A 63 2.94 -14.19 24.62
N VAL A 64 4.21 -14.44 24.27
CA VAL A 64 4.69 -15.78 23.88
C VAL A 64 4.58 -16.76 25.05
N VAL A 65 5.00 -16.37 26.25
CA VAL A 65 4.94 -17.24 27.45
C VAL A 65 3.49 -17.59 27.83
N LEU A 66 2.57 -16.63 27.77
CA LEU A 66 1.15 -16.87 28.09
C LEU A 66 0.45 -17.74 27.03
N SER A 67 0.88 -17.67 25.77
CA SER A 67 0.37 -18.50 24.67
C SER A 67 0.75 -19.96 24.85
N THR A 68 2.00 -20.24 25.24
CA THR A 68 2.49 -21.60 25.48
C THR A 68 1.80 -22.28 26.67
N PHE A 69 1.45 -21.50 27.71
CA PHE A 69 0.72 -21.99 28.89
C PHE A 69 -0.74 -22.40 28.57
N CYS A 70 -1.41 -21.72 27.63
CA CYS A 70 -2.77 -22.07 27.23
C CYS A 70 -2.83 -23.39 26.44
N ILE A 71 -1.83 -23.66 25.60
CA ILE A 71 -1.77 -24.88 24.79
C ILE A 71 -1.46 -26.10 25.67
N ALA A 72 -0.56 -25.97 26.66
CA ALA A 72 -0.22 -27.06 27.58
C ALA A 72 -1.37 -27.43 28.54
N SER A 73 -2.20 -26.45 28.94
CA SER A 73 -3.36 -26.68 29.82
C SER A 73 -4.54 -27.31 29.06
N TYR A 74 -4.64 -27.09 27.75
CA TYR A 74 -5.70 -27.70 26.93
C TYR A 74 -5.42 -29.18 26.65
N LEU A 75 -4.15 -29.54 26.44
CA LEU A 75 -3.73 -30.92 26.12
C LEU A 75 -3.73 -31.89 27.32
N THR A 76 -3.91 -31.38 28.54
CA THR A 76 -3.92 -32.21 29.77
C THR A 76 -5.31 -32.53 30.30
N SER A 77 -6.40 -32.09 29.64
CA SER A 77 -7.77 -32.21 30.16
C SER A 77 -8.71 -33.20 29.47
N SER A 78 -8.25 -33.97 28.46
CA SER A 78 -9.11 -34.95 27.77
C SER A 78 -8.62 -36.40 27.95
N SER A 79 -8.92 -37.01 29.09
CA SER A 79 -8.82 -38.47 29.27
C SER A 79 -9.74 -39.02 30.38
N SER A 80 -10.99 -39.34 30.03
CA SER A 80 -11.87 -40.37 30.63
C SER A 80 -13.16 -40.40 29.79
N SER A 81 -13.88 -41.49 29.48
CA SER A 81 -13.81 -42.92 29.77
C SER A 81 -14.62 -43.68 28.69
N THR A 82 -14.25 -44.93 28.45
CA THR A 82 -14.86 -46.02 27.68
C THR A 82 -16.39 -46.22 27.77
N MET A 83 -17.03 -46.65 26.67
CA MET A 83 -17.86 -47.88 26.62
C MET A 83 -18.03 -48.42 25.17
N ILE A 84 -17.83 -49.73 25.02
CA ILE A 84 -18.06 -50.58 23.84
C ILE A 84 -19.53 -51.05 23.87
N PRO A 85 -20.20 -51.35 22.74
CA PRO A 85 -20.36 -52.77 22.38
C PRO A 85 -20.13 -53.10 20.89
N SER A 86 -19.65 -54.33 20.74
CA SER A 86 -19.40 -55.16 19.57
C SER A 86 -20.59 -55.43 18.65
N ASN A 87 -20.36 -55.49 17.34
CA ASN A 87 -20.57 -56.66 16.46
C ASN A 87 -20.58 -56.24 14.98
N ILE A 88 -19.83 -56.95 14.14
CA ILE A 88 -20.25 -57.61 12.89
C ILE A 88 -19.00 -58.14 12.18
N ALA A 89 -18.96 -59.46 12.02
CA ALA A 89 -18.04 -60.18 11.16
C ALA A 89 -18.47 -60.03 9.70
N VAL A 90 -17.53 -59.90 8.76
CA VAL A 90 -17.59 -60.48 7.40
C VAL A 90 -16.17 -60.51 6.78
N ALA A 91 -15.97 -61.57 5.99
CA ALA A 91 -14.78 -62.17 5.44
C ALA A 91 -13.77 -61.27 4.68
N LEU A 92 -12.49 -61.62 4.86
CA LEU A 92 -11.38 -61.39 3.94
C LEU A 92 -11.35 -62.50 2.85
N PRO A 93 -10.62 -62.26 1.74
CA PRO A 93 -9.71 -63.26 1.22
C PRO A 93 -8.26 -62.79 1.34
N THR A 94 -7.47 -63.72 1.85
CA THR A 94 -6.01 -63.81 1.95
C THR A 94 -5.26 -63.64 0.63
N SER A 95 -4.14 -62.90 0.69
CA SER A 95 -2.83 -63.40 0.22
C SER A 95 -1.68 -62.48 0.62
N ALA A 96 -0.66 -63.07 1.25
CA ALA A 96 0.78 -62.80 1.13
C ALA A 96 1.50 -62.65 2.49
N ILE A 97 2.17 -63.74 2.85
CA ILE A 97 3.15 -63.90 3.91
C ILE A 97 4.47 -63.26 3.45
N ILE A 98 5.03 -62.32 4.22
CA ILE A 98 6.49 -62.13 4.37
C ILE A 98 6.80 -61.78 5.83
N ASP A 99 7.90 -62.37 6.27
CA ASP A 99 8.50 -62.61 7.57
C ASP A 99 8.86 -61.37 8.40
N ALA A 100 8.91 -61.58 9.73
CA ALA A 100 9.26 -60.62 10.75
C ALA A 100 10.69 -60.87 11.27
N SER A 101 11.54 -59.84 11.31
CA SER A 101 12.60 -59.72 12.34
C SER A 101 13.33 -58.37 12.28
N SER A 102 13.15 -57.55 13.34
CA SER A 102 14.23 -57.05 14.22
C SER A 102 13.82 -55.74 14.95
N PRO A 103 13.90 -55.68 16.30
CA PRO A 103 13.72 -54.46 17.09
C PRO A 103 15.07 -53.91 17.60
N ALA A 104 15.38 -52.65 17.32
CA ALA A 104 16.42 -51.91 18.04
C ALA A 104 16.27 -50.39 17.85
N LEU A 105 15.42 -49.75 18.66
CA LEU A 105 15.54 -48.31 18.94
C LEU A 105 16.24 -48.16 20.29
N SER A 106 17.43 -47.57 20.25
CA SER A 106 18.38 -47.58 21.35
C SER A 106 17.95 -46.66 22.50
N ILE A 107 18.21 -47.14 23.71
CA ILE A 107 18.08 -46.46 25.01
C ILE A 107 18.76 -45.07 25.02
N GLY A 108 19.68 -44.79 24.09
CA GLY A 108 20.34 -43.49 23.95
C GLY A 108 19.43 -42.34 23.52
N THR A 109 18.31 -42.60 22.84
CA THR A 109 17.41 -41.53 22.38
C THR A 109 16.57 -40.95 23.53
N VAL A 110 16.12 -41.80 24.44
CA VAL A 110 15.34 -41.38 25.63
C VAL A 110 16.22 -40.63 26.63
N ALA A 111 17.48 -41.05 26.81
CA ALA A 111 18.42 -40.34 27.67
C ALA A 111 18.71 -38.90 27.16
N ARG A 112 18.83 -38.74 25.84
CA ARG A 112 19.10 -37.44 25.21
C ARG A 112 17.89 -36.49 25.28
N VAL A 113 16.67 -37.01 25.17
CA VAL A 113 15.45 -36.21 25.37
C VAL A 113 15.30 -35.77 26.83
N ASN A 114 15.57 -36.65 27.80
CA ASN A 114 15.52 -36.30 29.22
C ASN A 114 16.59 -35.27 29.62
N GLU A 115 17.76 -35.29 28.99
CA GLU A 115 18.80 -34.29 29.23
C GLU A 115 18.42 -32.90 28.67
N GLU A 116 17.81 -32.84 27.49
CA GLU A 116 17.30 -31.59 26.92
C GLU A 116 16.11 -31.02 27.72
N MET A 117 15.22 -31.88 28.23
CA MET A 117 14.13 -31.43 29.12
C MET A 117 14.66 -30.82 30.42
N LYS A 118 15.71 -31.39 31.03
CA LYS A 118 16.36 -30.79 32.21
C LYS A 118 17.06 -29.45 31.91
N LYS A 119 17.59 -29.27 30.70
CA LYS A 119 18.15 -27.98 30.28
C LYS A 119 17.04 -26.92 30.15
N MET A 120 15.86 -27.29 29.66
CA MET A 120 14.71 -26.38 29.59
C MET A 120 14.16 -26.00 30.96
N GLU A 121 14.13 -26.92 31.94
CA GLU A 121 13.73 -26.62 33.33
C GLU A 121 14.68 -25.62 34.00
N ASN A 122 15.99 -25.71 33.75
CA ASN A 122 16.95 -24.73 34.28
C ASN A 122 16.80 -23.34 33.65
N VAL A 123 16.46 -23.27 32.36
CA VAL A 123 16.17 -21.99 31.68
C VAL A 123 14.92 -21.33 32.26
N ASP A 124 13.90 -22.10 32.62
CA ASP A 124 12.67 -21.59 33.23
C ASP A 124 12.90 -21.01 34.64
N ALA A 125 13.76 -21.66 35.44
CA ALA A 125 14.15 -21.17 36.76
C ALA A 125 14.96 -19.86 36.69
N GLU A 126 15.86 -19.72 35.71
CA GLU A 126 16.62 -18.48 35.50
C GLU A 126 15.74 -17.34 34.96
N LEU A 127 14.79 -17.64 34.07
CA LEU A 127 13.84 -16.65 33.54
C LEU A 127 12.92 -16.12 34.64
N THR A 128 12.43 -17.02 35.50
CA THR A 128 11.58 -16.67 36.65
C THR A 128 12.33 -15.76 37.62
N LYS A 129 13.59 -16.08 37.92
CA LYS A 129 14.46 -15.25 38.78
C LYS A 129 14.75 -13.88 38.16
N ALA A 130 14.98 -13.81 36.85
CA ALA A 130 15.18 -12.55 36.13
C ALA A 130 13.92 -11.67 36.14
N LEU A 131 12.74 -12.29 36.01
CA LEU A 131 11.46 -11.61 36.08
C LEU A 131 11.20 -11.03 37.49
N GLU A 132 11.49 -11.79 38.55
CA GLU A 132 11.37 -11.31 39.93
C GLU A 132 12.32 -10.14 40.25
N ILE A 133 13.56 -10.19 39.75
CA ILE A 133 14.53 -9.09 39.89
C ILE A 133 14.01 -7.83 39.20
N SER A 134 13.45 -7.97 37.99
CA SER A 134 12.91 -6.85 37.22
C SER A 134 11.65 -6.24 37.86
N LEU A 135 10.77 -7.08 38.42
CA LEU A 135 9.57 -6.65 39.15
C LEU A 135 9.89 -5.96 40.48
N ASN A 136 10.98 -6.34 41.15
CA ASN A 136 11.42 -5.66 42.38
C ASN A 136 11.98 -4.25 42.13
N GLY A 137 12.42 -3.94 40.91
CA GLY A 137 12.90 -2.60 40.52
C GLY A 137 11.80 -1.61 40.12
N ASN A 138 10.56 -2.06 39.88
CA ASN A 138 9.50 -1.21 39.31
C ASN A 138 8.19 -1.30 40.11
N LYS A 139 8.02 -0.38 41.08
CA LYS A 139 6.84 -0.30 41.96
C LYS A 139 5.51 -0.18 41.20
N LYS A 140 5.49 0.44 40.02
CA LYS A 140 4.26 0.62 39.22
C LYS A 140 3.80 -0.70 38.60
N LEU A 141 4.73 -1.43 37.97
CA LEU A 141 4.45 -2.72 37.34
C LEU A 141 4.01 -3.76 38.38
N ARG A 142 4.61 -3.73 39.57
CA ARG A 142 4.22 -4.61 40.69
C ARG A 142 2.79 -4.36 41.15
N GLY A 143 2.32 -3.11 41.16
CA GLY A 143 0.94 -2.77 41.50
C GLY A 143 -0.07 -3.30 40.47
N GLU A 144 0.27 -3.22 39.18
CA GLU A 144 -0.58 -3.70 38.08
C GLU A 144 -0.68 -5.24 38.05
N VAL A 145 0.44 -5.94 38.31
CA VAL A 145 0.45 -7.42 38.39
C VAL A 145 -0.32 -7.93 39.61
N GLU A 146 -0.20 -7.28 40.76
CA GLU A 146 -0.97 -7.67 41.95
C GLU A 146 -2.47 -7.33 41.82
N ALA A 147 -2.83 -6.28 41.07
CA ALA A 147 -4.23 -6.00 40.72
C ALA A 147 -4.82 -7.09 39.81
N LEU A 148 -4.06 -7.56 38.82
CA LEU A 148 -4.48 -8.65 37.93
C LEU A 148 -4.59 -10.00 38.65
N LYS A 149 -3.72 -10.27 39.64
CA LYS A 149 -3.86 -11.47 40.50
C LYS A 149 -5.13 -11.42 41.36
N ARG A 150 -5.54 -10.26 41.87
CA ARG A 150 -6.79 -10.12 42.64
C ARG A 150 -8.03 -10.38 41.79
N ILE A 151 -8.07 -9.85 40.57
CA ILE A 151 -9.16 -10.10 39.62
C ILE A 151 -9.32 -11.60 39.32
N ARG A 152 -8.20 -12.36 39.29
CA ARG A 152 -8.22 -13.81 39.06
C ARG A 152 -8.71 -14.62 40.27
N VAL A 153 -8.48 -14.15 41.49
CA VAL A 153 -8.96 -14.82 42.71
C VAL A 153 -10.46 -14.56 42.94
N GLU A 154 -10.95 -13.37 42.59
CA GLU A 154 -12.36 -13.01 42.73
C GLU A 154 -13.27 -13.64 41.65
N GLY A 155 -12.71 -14.01 40.49
CA GLY A 155 -13.45 -14.72 39.43
C GLY A 155 -13.60 -16.24 39.62
N ALA A 156 -12.97 -16.82 40.65
CA ALA A 156 -12.93 -18.28 40.85
C ALA A 156 -13.74 -18.78 42.06
N SER A 157 -14.45 -17.89 42.78
CA SER A 157 -15.31 -18.29 43.90
C SER A 157 -16.54 -17.39 44.00
N GLY A 158 -17.72 -17.92 43.70
CA GLY A 158 -18.98 -17.32 44.16
C GLY A 158 -20.16 -17.45 43.21
N GLY A 159 -20.71 -18.65 43.09
CA GLY A 159 -22.15 -18.79 42.97
C GLY A 159 -22.74 -18.80 44.37
N GLU A 160 -23.43 -17.74 44.77
CA GLU A 160 -24.61 -17.78 45.64
C GLU A 160 -25.21 -16.39 45.83
N ALA A 161 -26.54 -16.36 45.85
CA ALA A 161 -27.36 -15.18 46.00
C ALA A 161 -27.23 -14.57 47.41
N VAL A 162 -27.01 -13.25 47.47
CA VAL A 162 -27.28 -12.46 48.67
C VAL A 162 -28.16 -11.27 48.30
N LYS A 163 -29.39 -11.31 48.80
CA LYS A 163 -30.29 -10.17 48.90
C LYS A 163 -29.63 -9.09 49.76
N ALA A 164 -29.56 -7.87 49.25
CA ALA A 164 -29.35 -6.69 50.07
C ALA A 164 -30.43 -5.65 49.73
N ASP A 165 -31.14 -5.31 50.80
CA ASP A 165 -32.25 -4.40 50.94
C ASP A 165 -31.76 -2.95 50.82
N LEU A 166 -32.27 -2.19 49.85
CA LEU A 166 -32.16 -0.74 49.82
C LEU A 166 -33.52 -0.17 49.42
N GLY A 167 -34.22 0.32 50.43
CA GLY A 167 -35.45 1.09 50.28
C GLY A 167 -35.20 2.39 49.51
N GLY A 168 -36.06 2.61 48.52
CA GLY A 168 -36.14 3.86 47.76
C GLY A 168 -37.45 3.88 46.99
N ASN A 169 -38.43 4.63 47.51
CA ASN A 169 -39.68 4.91 46.82
C ASN A 169 -39.39 5.65 45.50
N VAL A 170 -39.64 4.99 44.37
CA VAL A 170 -39.78 5.65 43.07
C VAL A 170 -41.11 5.20 42.48
N GLN A 171 -42.02 6.16 42.31
CA GLN A 171 -43.30 5.99 41.66
C GLN A 171 -43.10 5.50 40.21
N LEU A 172 -43.72 4.38 39.88
CA LEU A 172 -43.93 3.94 38.51
C LEU A 172 -44.89 4.91 37.83
N VAL A 173 -44.36 5.72 36.90
CA VAL A 173 -45.15 6.39 35.87
C VAL A 173 -45.33 5.37 34.74
N GLU A 174 -46.56 4.94 34.52
CA GLU A 174 -46.95 4.15 33.35
C GLU A 174 -46.65 4.94 32.07
N GLN A 175 -45.83 4.38 31.18
CA GLN A 175 -45.73 4.86 29.80
C GLN A 175 -46.75 4.16 28.91
N PRO A 176 -47.37 4.88 27.96
CA PRO A 176 -48.43 4.35 27.12
C PRO A 176 -47.86 3.39 26.06
N LYS A 177 -48.61 2.29 25.88
CA LYS A 177 -48.42 1.29 24.84
C LYS A 177 -48.67 1.93 23.47
N ILE A 178 -47.60 2.22 22.72
CA ILE A 178 -47.67 2.61 21.31
C ILE A 178 -47.50 1.33 20.49
N GLU A 179 -48.61 0.82 19.97
CA GLU A 179 -48.62 -0.16 18.87
C GLU A 179 -48.40 0.61 17.57
N THR A 180 -47.19 0.51 17.01
CA THR A 180 -46.92 0.84 15.61
C THR A 180 -46.48 -0.43 14.91
N GLU A 181 -47.36 -0.96 14.07
CA GLU A 181 -47.02 -1.93 13.03
C GLU A 181 -45.97 -1.30 12.11
N LEU A 182 -44.76 -1.85 12.14
CA LEU A 182 -43.72 -1.52 11.16
C LEU A 182 -44.03 -2.26 9.85
N PRO A 183 -44.03 -1.58 8.70
CA PRO A 183 -44.23 -2.25 7.43
C PRO A 183 -43.05 -3.15 7.11
N VAL A 184 -43.36 -4.36 6.64
CA VAL A 184 -42.41 -5.32 6.07
C VAL A 184 -41.62 -4.63 4.95
N PRO A 185 -40.27 -4.67 4.95
CA PRO A 185 -39.48 -4.09 3.88
C PRO A 185 -39.76 -4.84 2.58
N THR A 186 -40.29 -4.13 1.58
CA THR A 186 -40.34 -4.60 0.20
C THR A 186 -38.94 -4.98 -0.26
N ALA A 187 -38.81 -6.16 -0.88
CA ALA A 187 -37.58 -6.68 -1.43
C ALA A 187 -36.88 -5.61 -2.29
N ILE A 188 -35.69 -5.20 -1.87
CA ILE A 188 -34.81 -4.32 -2.63
C ILE A 188 -34.36 -5.13 -3.84
N THR A 189 -34.78 -4.72 -5.03
CA THR A 189 -34.21 -5.21 -6.28
C THR A 189 -32.70 -4.92 -6.26
N PRO A 190 -31.83 -5.91 -6.52
CA PRO A 190 -30.40 -5.67 -6.60
C PRO A 190 -30.12 -4.54 -7.60
N PRO A 191 -29.10 -3.70 -7.37
CA PRO A 191 -28.69 -2.72 -8.36
C PRO A 191 -28.46 -3.46 -9.69
N PRO A 192 -28.86 -2.89 -10.83
CA PRO A 192 -28.59 -3.51 -12.12
C PRO A 192 -27.09 -3.79 -12.19
N PRO A 193 -26.67 -4.94 -12.75
CA PRO A 193 -25.26 -5.19 -13.00
C PRO A 193 -24.67 -3.95 -13.69
N PRO A 194 -23.42 -3.56 -13.38
CA PRO A 194 -22.77 -2.49 -14.13
C PRO A 194 -23.02 -2.76 -15.60
N PRO A 195 -23.44 -1.75 -16.39
CA PRO A 195 -23.90 -1.97 -17.75
C PRO A 195 -22.89 -2.88 -18.40
N THR A 196 -23.33 -4.09 -18.76
CA THR A 196 -22.53 -4.95 -19.62
C THR A 196 -22.31 -4.05 -20.81
N THR A 197 -21.09 -3.52 -20.94
CA THR A 197 -20.64 -2.92 -22.16
C THR A 197 -20.84 -4.06 -23.13
N THR A 198 -21.98 -4.01 -23.82
CA THR A 198 -22.24 -4.81 -24.98
C THR A 198 -21.23 -4.21 -25.93
N THR A 199 -20.01 -4.73 -25.85
CA THR A 199 -19.00 -4.63 -26.86
C THR A 199 -19.70 -5.25 -28.03
N THR A 200 -20.42 -4.39 -28.75
CA THR A 200 -20.93 -4.70 -30.06
C THR A 200 -19.65 -5.08 -30.75
N THR A 201 -19.48 -6.37 -31.02
CA THR A 201 -18.42 -6.88 -31.90
C THR A 201 -18.79 -6.43 -33.30
N SER A 202 -18.91 -5.10 -33.50
CA SER A 202 -18.44 -4.49 -34.73
C SER A 202 -17.06 -5.07 -34.92
N SER A 203 -16.87 -5.81 -35.99
CA SER A 203 -15.56 -6.15 -36.51
C SER A 203 -14.83 -4.83 -36.70
N ILE A 204 -14.17 -4.35 -35.63
CA ILE A 204 -13.18 -3.31 -35.71
C ILE A 204 -12.11 -3.97 -36.54
N SER A 205 -12.12 -3.69 -37.83
CA SER A 205 -10.94 -3.83 -38.65
C SER A 205 -9.84 -3.18 -37.84
N PHE A 206 -8.88 -3.99 -37.37
CA PHE A 206 -7.63 -3.52 -36.77
C PHE A 206 -6.98 -2.64 -37.86
N GLN A 207 -7.38 -1.37 -37.91
CA GLN A 207 -6.60 -0.37 -38.59
C GLN A 207 -5.26 -0.43 -37.86
N MET A 208 -4.21 -0.75 -38.63
CA MET A 208 -2.85 -0.77 -38.12
C MET A 208 -2.67 0.47 -37.27
N ILE A 209 -2.39 0.26 -35.97
CA ILE A 209 -2.08 1.34 -35.05
C ILE A 209 -1.01 2.17 -35.77
N PRO A 210 -1.28 3.45 -36.08
CA PRO A 210 -0.34 4.26 -36.83
C PRO A 210 1.00 4.17 -36.11
N SER A 211 2.06 3.85 -36.88
CA SER A 211 3.40 3.72 -36.31
C SER A 211 3.69 4.97 -35.48
N PRO A 212 4.22 4.82 -34.26
CA PRO A 212 4.37 5.92 -33.31
C PRO A 212 5.00 7.10 -34.03
N SER A 213 4.24 8.20 -34.09
CA SER A 213 4.65 9.42 -34.76
C SER A 213 6.06 9.78 -34.28
N THR A 214 7.02 9.85 -35.20
CA THR A 214 8.39 10.27 -34.93
C THR A 214 8.51 11.76 -34.58
N SER A 215 7.38 12.45 -34.39
CA SER A 215 7.36 13.83 -33.93
C SER A 215 8.02 13.94 -32.57
N ILE A 216 9.01 14.82 -32.49
CA ILE A 216 9.67 15.21 -31.23
C ILE A 216 8.57 15.59 -30.22
N PRO A 217 8.59 15.04 -28.99
CA PRO A 217 7.61 15.41 -27.97
C PRO A 217 7.56 16.92 -27.80
N LYS A 218 6.35 17.51 -27.78
CA LYS A 218 6.16 18.96 -27.67
C LYS A 218 6.73 19.51 -26.36
N TYR A 219 6.71 18.71 -25.30
CA TYR A 219 7.13 19.08 -23.95
C TYR A 219 8.40 18.32 -23.58
N THR A 220 9.55 19.01 -23.59
CA THR A 220 10.85 18.45 -23.23
C THR A 220 11.62 19.37 -22.27
N GLY A 221 12.53 18.81 -21.47
CA GLY A 221 13.44 19.58 -20.62
C GLY A 221 12.84 20.16 -19.34
N TYR A 222 11.59 19.81 -19.00
CA TYR A 222 10.97 20.19 -17.73
C TYR A 222 11.49 19.33 -16.57
N THR A 223 11.59 19.92 -15.38
CA THR A 223 12.05 19.25 -14.16
C THR A 223 10.93 19.15 -13.13
N PHE A 224 10.68 17.93 -12.66
CA PHE A 224 9.74 17.63 -11.58
C PHE A 224 10.47 17.41 -10.27
N TRP A 225 9.84 17.76 -9.16
CA TRP A 225 10.28 17.38 -7.83
C TRP A 225 9.28 16.42 -7.19
N SER A 226 9.81 15.35 -6.58
CA SER A 226 9.02 14.38 -5.81
C SER A 226 9.69 14.06 -4.48
N SER A 227 8.89 13.81 -3.45
CA SER A 227 9.34 13.39 -2.12
C SER A 227 8.50 12.23 -1.61
N ASP A 228 8.62 11.06 -2.26
CA ASP A 228 7.67 9.97 -2.10
C ASP A 228 8.08 8.91 -1.05
N PHE A 229 7.09 8.31 -0.39
CA PHE A 229 7.22 7.22 0.58
C PHE A 229 7.15 5.84 -0.06
N HIS A 230 6.82 5.74 -1.35
CA HIS A 230 6.83 4.51 -2.12
C HIS A 230 7.77 4.60 -3.34
N ILE A 231 8.72 3.68 -3.43
CA ILE A 231 9.77 3.73 -4.47
C ILE A 231 9.26 3.38 -5.87
N SER A 232 8.36 2.42 -6.00
CA SER A 232 7.99 1.86 -7.31
C SER A 232 7.18 2.82 -8.20
N PRO A 233 6.17 3.59 -7.71
CA PRO A 233 5.49 4.58 -8.54
C PRO A 233 6.44 5.62 -9.14
N ILE A 234 7.40 6.13 -8.36
CA ILE A 234 8.37 7.11 -8.88
C ILE A 234 9.36 6.46 -9.85
N ALA A 235 9.77 5.21 -9.61
CA ALA A 235 10.60 4.46 -10.55
C ALA A 235 9.91 4.31 -11.91
N ASP A 236 8.62 4.00 -11.90
CA ASP A 236 7.80 3.91 -13.10
C ASP A 236 7.71 5.23 -13.85
N LEU A 237 7.45 6.32 -13.14
CA LEU A 237 7.37 7.64 -13.78
C LEU A 237 8.70 8.08 -14.36
N LYS A 238 9.82 7.73 -13.73
CA LYS A 238 11.15 7.97 -14.33
C LYS A 238 11.34 7.21 -15.64
N ASP A 239 10.78 6.01 -15.77
CA ASP A 239 10.82 5.24 -17.03
C ASP A 239 9.93 5.88 -18.10
N ILE A 240 8.71 6.29 -17.74
CA ILE A 240 7.79 6.98 -18.65
C ILE A 240 8.33 8.35 -19.08
N PHE A 241 8.81 9.17 -18.14
CA PHE A 241 9.21 10.57 -18.39
C PHE A 241 10.49 10.67 -19.23
N GLN A 242 11.31 9.61 -19.30
CA GLN A 242 12.42 9.53 -20.25
C GLN A 242 11.96 9.68 -21.70
N HIS A 243 10.76 9.19 -22.06
CA HIS A 243 10.20 9.35 -23.40
C HIS A 243 9.95 10.82 -23.75
N PHE A 244 9.72 11.66 -22.75
CA PHE A 244 9.49 13.10 -22.88
C PHE A 244 10.75 13.93 -22.60
N GLN A 245 11.91 13.29 -22.37
CA GLN A 245 13.15 13.98 -21.98
C GLN A 245 12.94 14.91 -20.77
N MET A 246 12.12 14.47 -19.82
CA MET A 246 11.86 15.18 -18.57
C MET A 246 12.71 14.60 -17.44
N GLU A 247 13.03 15.43 -16.46
CA GLU A 247 13.81 15.04 -15.28
C GLU A 247 12.92 14.96 -14.05
N ILE A 248 13.10 13.92 -13.23
CA ILE A 248 12.48 13.85 -11.90
C ILE A 248 13.58 13.88 -10.84
N ILE A 249 13.62 14.96 -10.06
CA ILE A 249 14.39 15.06 -8.82
C ILE A 249 13.61 14.29 -7.75
N ASP A 250 14.11 13.09 -7.43
CA ASP A 250 13.49 12.16 -6.49
C ASP A 250 14.22 12.22 -5.14
N GLN A 251 13.52 12.74 -4.13
CA GLN A 251 13.97 12.79 -2.74
C GLN A 251 13.14 11.81 -1.91
N SER A 252 13.27 10.51 -2.21
CA SER A 252 12.41 9.49 -1.60
C SER A 252 12.59 9.41 -0.08
N LEU A 253 11.47 9.48 0.63
CA LEU A 253 11.32 9.25 2.06
C LEU A 253 11.05 7.78 2.40
N SER A 254 10.97 6.91 1.40
CA SER A 254 10.65 5.50 1.58
C SER A 254 11.67 4.75 2.47
N GLY A 255 11.20 3.76 3.21
CA GLY A 255 12.06 2.77 3.88
C GLY A 255 12.88 1.92 2.89
N HIS A 256 12.41 1.79 1.65
CA HIS A 256 12.97 0.90 0.64
C HIS A 256 13.84 1.59 -0.42
N CYS A 257 14.11 2.89 -0.29
CA CYS A 257 14.86 3.69 -1.26
C CYS A 257 16.28 3.18 -1.60
N LYS A 258 16.88 2.33 -0.74
CA LYS A 258 18.20 1.73 -0.97
C LYS A 258 18.19 0.59 -1.98
N ILE A 259 17.01 0.02 -2.27
CA ILE A 259 16.87 -1.13 -3.18
C ILE A 259 16.88 -0.66 -4.64
N MET A 260 16.48 0.59 -4.90
CA MET A 260 16.50 1.18 -6.22
C MET A 260 17.93 1.44 -6.70
N LYS A 261 18.14 1.25 -8.01
CA LYS A 261 19.41 1.59 -8.69
C LYS A 261 19.12 2.60 -9.81
N PRO A 262 19.74 3.80 -9.79
CA PRO A 262 20.55 4.35 -8.70
C PRO A 262 19.74 4.54 -7.40
N ILE A 263 20.43 4.58 -6.26
CA ILE A 263 19.81 4.77 -4.94
C ILE A 263 19.03 6.09 -4.93
N THR A 264 17.76 6.04 -4.54
CA THR A 264 16.84 7.19 -4.58
C THR A 264 16.56 7.80 -3.20
N CYS A 265 17.22 7.32 -2.15
CA CYS A 265 17.04 7.88 -0.82
C CYS A 265 17.33 9.38 -0.80
N GLU A 266 16.49 10.13 -0.10
CA GLU A 266 16.82 11.52 0.22
C GLU A 266 18.22 11.62 0.87
N LYS A 267 19.00 12.60 0.45
CA LYS A 267 20.38 12.83 0.94
C LYS A 267 20.58 14.26 1.45
N GLY A 268 19.51 14.92 1.88
CA GLY A 268 19.57 16.34 2.20
C GLY A 268 18.23 17.06 2.21
N LEU A 269 17.13 16.36 2.47
CA LEU A 269 15.89 17.06 2.79
C LEU A 269 16.07 17.77 4.14
N LYS A 270 15.87 19.09 4.14
CA LYS A 270 16.19 19.95 5.28
C LYS A 270 15.04 20.07 6.28
N VAL A 271 13.81 19.87 5.82
CA VAL A 271 12.58 20.06 6.62
C VAL A 271 11.77 18.76 6.71
N LEU A 272 11.52 18.12 5.56
CA LEU A 272 10.83 16.84 5.52
C LEU A 272 11.76 15.68 5.85
N ASN A 273 11.23 14.70 6.55
CA ASN A 273 11.89 13.44 6.86
C ASN A 273 10.83 12.35 7.04
N LYS A 274 11.30 11.12 7.29
CA LYS A 274 10.43 9.94 7.41
C LYS A 274 9.40 10.03 8.54
N ASN A 275 9.65 10.88 9.55
CA ASN A 275 8.79 10.99 10.73
C ASN A 275 7.73 12.09 10.60
N ASN A 276 7.86 13.02 9.65
CA ASN A 276 6.95 14.15 9.51
C ASN A 276 6.36 14.33 8.09
N GLY A 277 6.81 13.56 7.10
CA GLY A 277 6.31 13.72 5.72
C GLY A 277 4.91 13.14 5.48
N ILE A 278 4.50 12.10 6.22
CA ILE A 278 3.12 11.57 6.14
C ILE A 278 2.18 12.45 6.98
N GLU A 279 2.53 12.64 8.25
CA GLU A 279 1.80 13.50 9.17
C GLU A 279 2.45 14.90 9.16
N LEU A 280 2.05 15.74 8.20
CA LEU A 280 2.48 17.15 8.15
C LEU A 280 1.94 17.97 9.33
N ASP A 281 0.99 17.38 10.06
CA ASP A 281 0.29 18.01 11.14
C ASP A 281 1.00 17.79 12.48
N THR A 282 1.37 18.90 13.10
CA THR A 282 2.04 18.90 14.40
C THR A 282 1.07 19.06 15.58
N ARG A 283 -0.27 19.01 15.37
CA ARG A 283 -1.30 19.11 16.43
C ARG A 283 -1.03 18.18 17.61
N LYS A 284 -0.49 16.98 17.36
CA LYS A 284 -0.12 16.00 18.40
C LYS A 284 0.96 16.51 19.38
N LYS A 285 1.65 17.62 19.07
CA LYS A 285 2.71 18.25 19.89
C LYS A 285 2.40 19.69 20.27
N ASN A 286 1.12 20.10 20.27
CA ASN A 286 0.70 21.50 20.42
C ASN A 286 1.28 22.43 19.32
N GLY A 287 1.68 21.86 18.19
CA GLY A 287 2.24 22.60 17.07
C GLY A 287 1.15 23.08 16.11
N CYS A 288 1.54 24.05 15.28
CA CYS A 288 0.70 24.68 14.28
C CYS A 288 0.66 23.79 13.01
N PRO A 289 -0.51 23.40 12.47
CA PRO A 289 -0.63 22.57 11.25
C PRO A 289 0.17 23.08 10.03
N ASN A 290 0.35 24.40 9.93
CA ASN A 290 1.03 25.05 8.80
C ASN A 290 2.53 25.27 9.02
N ASP A 291 3.10 24.98 10.20
CA ASP A 291 4.51 25.25 10.49
C ASP A 291 5.45 24.48 9.55
N ILE A 292 5.19 23.20 9.29
CA ILE A 292 6.02 22.41 8.38
C ILE A 292 5.95 22.97 6.96
N LYS A 293 4.76 23.40 6.50
CA LYS A 293 4.55 23.96 5.16
C LYS A 293 5.33 25.28 4.99
N ARG A 294 5.26 26.17 5.98
CA ARG A 294 6.03 27.43 6.00
C ARG A 294 7.54 27.21 6.09
N ASN A 295 7.98 26.34 6.99
CA ASN A 295 9.40 26.03 7.14
C ASN A 295 9.96 25.44 5.85
N PHE A 296 9.20 24.56 5.19
CA PHE A 296 9.56 24.02 3.89
C PHE A 296 9.67 25.12 2.85
N PHE A 297 8.66 25.99 2.74
CA PHE A 297 8.70 27.12 1.81
C PHE A 297 9.91 28.03 2.03
N ASN A 298 10.14 28.46 3.27
CA ASN A 298 11.23 29.38 3.63
C ASN A 298 12.61 28.81 3.30
N GLU A 299 12.78 27.50 3.49
CA GLU A 299 14.05 26.83 3.23
C GLU A 299 14.32 26.65 1.73
N TYR A 300 13.28 26.37 0.93
CA TYR A 300 13.43 26.01 -0.47
C TYR A 300 13.12 27.14 -1.47
N ALA A 301 12.44 28.22 -1.07
CA ALA A 301 12.11 29.34 -1.95
C ALA A 301 13.36 30.04 -2.52
N ASN A 302 14.50 29.93 -1.84
CA ASN A 302 15.77 30.48 -2.31
C ASN A 302 16.77 29.42 -2.79
N ASP A 303 16.43 28.14 -2.71
CA ASP A 303 17.31 27.05 -3.12
C ASP A 303 17.50 27.03 -4.65
N ALA A 304 18.74 26.95 -5.10
CA ALA A 304 19.08 27.04 -6.52
C ALA A 304 18.56 25.84 -7.32
N THR A 305 18.53 24.64 -6.72
CA THR A 305 17.97 23.45 -7.36
C THR A 305 16.46 23.59 -7.46
N PHE A 306 15.83 24.02 -6.37
CA PHE A 306 14.37 24.15 -6.29
C PHE A 306 13.82 25.22 -7.24
N LYS A 307 14.54 26.33 -7.46
CA LYS A 307 14.18 27.35 -8.47
C LYS A 307 14.13 26.83 -9.91
N ASN A 308 14.78 25.71 -10.20
CA ASN A 308 14.75 25.04 -11.50
C ASN A 308 13.63 24.00 -11.62
N VAL A 309 12.83 23.79 -10.57
CA VAL A 309 11.68 22.89 -10.60
C VAL A 309 10.50 23.57 -11.31
N ASP A 310 9.93 22.86 -12.28
CA ASP A 310 8.81 23.30 -13.08
C ASP A 310 7.46 22.86 -12.53
N ALA A 311 7.41 21.71 -11.87
CA ALA A 311 6.22 21.14 -11.29
C ALA A 311 6.51 20.20 -10.11
N PHE A 312 5.50 19.98 -9.27
CA PHE A 312 5.56 19.06 -8.13
C PHE A 312 4.72 17.82 -8.36
N LEU A 313 5.19 16.69 -7.82
CA LEU A 313 4.58 15.38 -7.98
C LEU A 313 4.48 14.68 -6.62
N CYS A 314 3.28 14.21 -6.25
CA CYS A 314 3.07 13.42 -5.04
C CYS A 314 2.23 12.17 -5.35
N HIS A 315 2.73 10.98 -5.00
CA HIS A 315 1.96 9.73 -5.12
C HIS A 315 1.63 9.15 -3.74
N HIS A 316 2.64 9.01 -2.87
CA HIS A 316 2.49 8.39 -1.57
C HIS A 316 3.32 9.18 -0.54
N ALA A 317 2.75 9.89 0.43
CA ALA A 317 1.35 10.22 0.59
C ALA A 317 0.91 11.33 -0.37
N MET A 318 -0.31 11.25 -0.92
CA MET A 318 -0.89 12.34 -1.72
C MET A 318 -1.03 13.64 -0.92
N GLY A 319 -1.35 13.54 0.38
CA GLY A 319 -1.41 14.68 1.31
C GLY A 319 -0.08 15.44 1.47
N LEU A 320 1.05 14.89 1.01
CA LEU A 320 2.31 15.61 0.99
C LEU A 320 2.26 16.84 0.05
N CYS A 321 1.38 16.84 -0.94
CA CYS A 321 1.22 17.95 -1.87
C CYS A 321 0.90 19.30 -1.21
N GLU A 322 0.37 19.31 0.01
CA GLU A 322 0.12 20.54 0.76
C GLU A 322 1.38 21.38 1.00
N VAL A 323 2.57 20.78 1.07
CA VAL A 323 3.83 21.53 1.25
C VAL A 323 4.24 22.30 -0.01
N PHE A 324 3.71 21.92 -1.17
CA PHE A 324 4.08 22.49 -2.46
C PHE A 324 3.12 23.59 -2.94
N MET A 325 1.95 23.71 -2.32
CA MET A 325 0.91 24.67 -2.74
C MET A 325 1.42 26.12 -2.77
N GLY A 326 2.23 26.54 -1.81
CA GLY A 326 2.73 27.92 -1.75
C GLY A 326 3.74 28.33 -2.83
N PHE A 327 4.20 27.43 -3.70
CA PHE A 327 5.24 27.76 -4.68
C PHE A 327 4.71 28.30 -6.02
N GLY A 328 3.39 28.35 -6.24
CA GLY A 328 2.83 28.87 -7.50
C GLY A 328 3.28 28.08 -8.75
N ARG A 329 3.53 26.78 -8.58
CA ARG A 329 3.85 25.85 -9.67
C ARG A 329 2.75 24.80 -9.80
N PRO A 330 2.56 24.22 -11.00
CA PRO A 330 1.71 23.06 -11.19
C PRO A 330 2.00 21.93 -10.21
N VAL A 331 0.94 21.32 -9.69
CA VAL A 331 0.97 20.15 -8.82
C VAL A 331 0.24 19.00 -9.49
N VAL A 332 0.87 17.83 -9.51
CA VAL A 332 0.25 16.55 -9.88
C VAL A 332 0.13 15.72 -8.61
N ALA A 333 -1.09 15.63 -8.08
CA ALA A 333 -1.43 14.83 -6.92
C ALA A 333 -2.08 13.53 -7.39
N VAL A 334 -1.45 12.39 -7.13
CA VAL A 334 -1.94 11.07 -7.55
C VAL A 334 -2.23 10.22 -6.32
N ALA A 335 -3.48 9.77 -6.18
CA ALA A 335 -3.83 8.79 -5.17
C ALA A 335 -3.28 7.40 -5.58
N SER A 336 -2.13 7.00 -5.01
CA SER A 336 -1.58 5.64 -5.19
C SER A 336 -2.16 4.60 -4.22
N THR A 337 -2.82 5.11 -3.19
CA THR A 337 -3.61 4.41 -2.18
C THR A 337 -4.55 5.44 -1.56
N ARG A 338 -5.47 5.01 -0.68
CA ARG A 338 -6.39 5.88 0.08
C ARG A 338 -5.76 7.22 0.47
N TYR A 339 -6.24 8.28 -0.18
CA TYR A 339 -5.58 9.58 -0.26
C TYR A 339 -5.49 10.33 1.07
N GLU A 340 -6.26 9.91 2.07
CA GLU A 340 -6.28 10.43 3.43
C GLU A 340 -5.16 9.91 4.33
N ILE A 341 -4.17 9.21 3.76
CA ILE A 341 -2.95 8.81 4.48
C ILE A 341 -2.33 10.01 5.23
N GLY A 342 -2.15 9.85 6.56
CA GLY A 342 -1.69 10.91 7.45
C GLY A 342 -2.75 11.92 7.89
N ARG A 343 -4.00 11.77 7.45
CA ARG A 343 -5.16 12.61 7.80
C ARG A 343 -6.32 11.73 8.27
N TYR A 344 -6.03 10.82 9.19
CA TYR A 344 -6.98 9.77 9.59
C TYR A 344 -8.19 10.28 10.38
N GLY A 345 -8.05 11.40 11.09
CA GLY A 345 -9.13 12.00 11.88
C GLY A 345 -10.11 12.80 11.01
N SER A 346 -11.37 12.91 11.45
CA SER A 346 -12.44 13.59 10.69
C SER A 346 -12.08 15.04 10.35
N THR A 347 -11.46 15.77 11.28
CA THR A 347 -11.09 17.18 11.11
C THR A 347 -9.96 17.33 10.10
N GLU A 348 -8.87 16.58 10.29
CA GLU A 348 -7.69 16.56 9.41
C GLU A 348 -8.08 16.14 7.98
N TRP A 349 -8.97 15.16 7.85
CA TRP A 349 -9.45 14.66 6.56
C TRP A 349 -10.31 15.71 5.85
N LYS A 350 -11.27 16.33 6.54
CA LYS A 350 -12.08 17.40 5.95
C LYS A 350 -11.24 18.60 5.50
N GLU A 351 -10.22 18.96 6.28
CA GLU A 351 -9.26 20.00 5.90
C GLU A 351 -8.47 19.61 4.64
N TRP A 352 -7.99 18.37 4.58
CA TRP A 352 -7.32 17.85 3.39
C TRP A 352 -8.24 17.82 2.15
N ASN A 353 -9.52 17.46 2.31
CA ASN A 353 -10.48 17.50 1.20
C ASN A 353 -10.66 18.89 0.62
N LYS A 354 -10.67 19.94 1.46
CA LYS A 354 -10.73 21.33 0.99
C LYS A 354 -9.50 21.66 0.15
N ASN A 355 -8.30 21.41 0.68
CA ASN A 355 -7.06 21.68 -0.04
C ASN A 355 -6.97 20.87 -1.34
N LEU A 356 -7.46 19.64 -1.37
CA LEU A 356 -7.47 18.81 -2.58
C LEU A 356 -8.46 19.33 -3.64
N VAL A 357 -9.62 19.86 -3.22
CA VAL A 357 -10.56 20.56 -4.12
C VAL A 357 -9.93 21.84 -4.68
N ASP A 358 -9.21 22.61 -3.86
CA ASP A 358 -8.51 23.81 -4.30
C ASP A 358 -7.38 23.48 -5.29
N ILE A 359 -6.65 22.38 -5.05
CA ILE A 359 -5.67 21.84 -6.01
C ILE A 359 -6.36 21.51 -7.33
N ALA A 360 -7.50 20.80 -7.30
CA ALA A 360 -8.23 20.42 -8.50
C ALA A 360 -8.82 21.61 -9.28
N ALA A 361 -9.20 22.68 -8.57
CA ALA A 361 -9.78 23.88 -9.16
C ALA A 361 -8.76 24.71 -9.97
N ASN A 362 -7.46 24.58 -9.68
CA ASN A 362 -6.43 25.26 -10.44
C ASN A 362 -6.28 24.60 -11.84
N PRO A 363 -6.41 25.37 -12.93
CA PRO A 363 -6.42 24.82 -14.29
C PRO A 363 -5.09 24.22 -14.74
N ARG A 364 -3.99 24.46 -14.01
CA ARG A 364 -2.67 23.89 -14.30
C ARG A 364 -2.32 22.69 -13.43
N ASN A 365 -3.13 22.37 -12.43
CA ASN A 365 -2.93 21.23 -11.56
C ASN A 365 -3.68 20.00 -12.07
N VAL A 366 -3.27 18.83 -11.58
CA VAL A 366 -3.93 17.55 -11.84
C VAL A 366 -4.13 16.82 -10.52
N VAL A 367 -5.38 16.42 -10.27
CA VAL A 367 -5.75 15.45 -9.25
C VAL A 367 -6.13 14.18 -9.98
N ALA A 368 -5.41 13.09 -9.72
CA ALA A 368 -5.56 11.81 -10.40
C ALA A 368 -5.49 10.65 -9.40
N ALA A 369 -5.71 9.44 -9.89
CA ALA A 369 -5.52 8.22 -9.12
C ALA A 369 -4.75 7.17 -9.93
N ASN A 370 -4.06 6.28 -9.24
CA ASN A 370 -3.29 5.21 -9.88
C ASN A 370 -4.17 4.04 -10.36
N ASN A 371 -5.39 3.93 -9.84
CA ASN A 371 -6.33 2.86 -10.17
C ASN A 371 -7.77 3.38 -10.08
N ARG A 372 -8.73 2.58 -10.54
CA ARG A 372 -10.14 2.98 -10.58
C ARG A 372 -10.76 3.09 -9.19
N PHE A 373 -10.43 2.19 -8.27
CA PHE A 373 -10.90 2.25 -6.89
C PHE A 373 -10.57 3.60 -6.25
N ASP A 374 -9.30 4.02 -6.29
CA ASP A 374 -8.86 5.27 -5.65
C ASP A 374 -9.45 6.50 -6.36
N ALA A 375 -9.71 6.43 -7.68
CA ALA A 375 -10.43 7.50 -8.37
C ALA A 375 -11.87 7.67 -7.85
N GLU A 376 -12.59 6.56 -7.71
CA GLU A 376 -13.96 6.57 -7.15
C GLU A 376 -13.97 6.93 -5.66
N TYR A 377 -12.95 6.52 -4.91
CA TYR A 377 -12.77 6.89 -3.52
C TYR A 377 -12.57 8.41 -3.35
N VAL A 378 -11.70 9.03 -4.17
CA VAL A 378 -11.53 10.50 -4.18
C VAL A 378 -12.86 11.18 -4.54
N LYS A 379 -13.55 10.74 -5.60
CA LYS A 379 -14.86 11.28 -5.99
C LYS A 379 -15.88 11.20 -4.85
N TYR A 380 -15.95 10.06 -4.18
CA TYR A 380 -16.90 9.79 -3.09
C TYR A 380 -16.77 10.78 -1.93
N PHE A 381 -15.54 11.10 -1.52
CA PHE A 381 -15.30 11.97 -0.36
C PHE A 381 -15.13 13.46 -0.68
N THR A 382 -14.76 13.82 -1.91
CA THR A 382 -14.41 15.21 -2.28
C THR A 382 -15.39 15.86 -3.25
N GLY A 383 -16.15 15.08 -4.02
CA GLY A 383 -16.98 15.61 -5.09
C GLY A 383 -16.23 16.07 -6.35
N ILE A 384 -14.89 15.91 -6.39
CA ILE A 384 -14.10 16.20 -7.60
C ILE A 384 -14.58 15.26 -8.71
N LYS A 385 -15.13 15.82 -9.78
CA LYS A 385 -15.76 15.04 -10.86
C LYS A 385 -14.72 14.37 -11.76
N ASP A 386 -13.68 15.11 -12.12
CA ASP A 386 -12.67 14.72 -13.07
C ASP A 386 -11.42 14.22 -12.34
N VAL A 387 -11.42 12.93 -12.00
CA VAL A 387 -10.26 12.22 -11.44
C VAL A 387 -9.80 11.18 -12.47
N PRO A 388 -8.89 11.52 -13.40
CA PRO A 388 -8.36 10.55 -14.35
C PRO A 388 -7.59 9.44 -13.65
N VAL A 389 -7.68 8.23 -14.22
CA VAL A 389 -6.87 7.08 -13.81
C VAL A 389 -5.58 7.11 -14.63
N ILE A 390 -4.44 7.18 -13.93
CA ILE A 390 -3.09 7.17 -14.51
C ILE A 390 -2.37 5.97 -13.90
N PRO A 391 -2.53 4.77 -14.49
CA PRO A 391 -1.95 3.57 -13.92
C PRO A 391 -0.43 3.57 -14.07
N ASN A 392 0.25 2.93 -13.12
CA ASN A 392 1.66 2.62 -13.28
C ASN A 392 1.86 1.67 -14.47
N TYR A 393 2.85 1.93 -15.30
CA TYR A 393 3.15 1.09 -16.46
C TYR A 393 4.01 -0.12 -16.07
N CYS A 394 4.99 0.08 -15.19
CA CYS A 394 6.02 -0.87 -14.79
C CYS A 394 6.89 -1.39 -15.96
N GLY A 395 7.16 -0.53 -16.95
CA GLY A 395 7.98 -0.85 -18.12
C GLY A 395 9.44 -1.16 -17.80
N TYR A 396 9.92 -0.66 -16.65
CA TYR A 396 11.25 -0.94 -16.12
C TYR A 396 11.53 -2.42 -15.85
N THR A 397 10.48 -3.26 -15.75
CA THR A 397 10.63 -4.71 -15.47
C THR A 397 11.44 -5.42 -16.55
N ARG A 398 11.26 -5.05 -17.82
CA ARG A 398 11.95 -5.58 -19.02
C ARG A 398 11.90 -7.10 -19.21
N ALA A 399 11.20 -7.82 -18.34
CA ALA A 399 10.97 -9.24 -18.44
C ALA A 399 9.69 -9.50 -19.24
N THR A 400 9.62 -10.67 -19.85
CA THR A 400 8.46 -11.13 -20.60
C THR A 400 8.24 -12.59 -20.28
N TYR A 401 6.98 -13.00 -20.22
CA TYR A 401 6.55 -14.37 -20.01
C TYR A 401 7.35 -15.36 -20.86
N ASN A 402 8.04 -16.27 -20.17
CA ASN A 402 8.88 -17.31 -20.77
C ASN A 402 8.92 -18.51 -19.81
N PRO A 403 7.81 -19.26 -19.71
CA PRO A 403 7.67 -20.30 -18.70
C PRO A 403 8.67 -21.43 -18.96
N THR A 404 9.66 -21.58 -18.08
CA THR A 404 10.64 -22.67 -18.08
C THR A 404 10.59 -23.51 -16.81
N ARG A 405 9.85 -23.03 -15.81
CA ARG A 405 9.65 -23.67 -14.52
C ARG A 405 8.25 -24.29 -14.40
N PRO A 406 8.10 -25.42 -13.71
CA PRO A 406 6.80 -26.07 -13.55
C PRO A 406 5.98 -25.53 -12.38
N GLU A 407 6.59 -24.83 -11.42
CA GLU A 407 5.87 -24.39 -10.22
C GLU A 407 4.92 -23.22 -10.52
N TRP A 408 3.74 -23.26 -9.94
CA TRP A 408 2.78 -22.17 -9.94
C TRP A 408 3.04 -21.26 -8.76
N LEU A 409 3.07 -19.95 -9.01
CA LEU A 409 3.37 -18.98 -7.97
C LEU A 409 2.09 -18.57 -7.23
N ILE A 410 2.20 -18.32 -5.93
CA ILE A 410 1.17 -17.67 -5.13
C ILE A 410 1.72 -16.35 -4.60
N GLY A 411 0.98 -15.26 -4.76
CA GLY A 411 1.40 -13.97 -4.22
C GLY A 411 0.40 -12.84 -4.43
N PRO A 412 0.70 -11.63 -3.93
CA PRO A 412 1.78 -11.34 -2.98
C PRO A 412 1.53 -11.92 -1.58
N GLY A 413 2.60 -12.21 -0.83
CA GLY A 413 2.50 -13.02 0.40
C GLY A 413 1.72 -12.44 1.59
N ARG A 414 1.39 -11.14 1.62
CA ARG A 414 0.76 -10.50 2.79
C ARG A 414 -0.71 -10.87 3.00
N GLY A 415 -1.42 -11.24 1.94
CA GLY A 415 -2.84 -11.61 2.01
C GLY A 415 -3.07 -13.11 2.28
N ILE A 416 -2.03 -13.93 2.15
CA ILE A 416 -2.17 -15.40 2.20
C ILE A 416 -2.15 -15.85 3.66
N THR A 417 -3.31 -16.18 4.22
CA THR A 417 -3.38 -16.78 5.55
C THR A 417 -3.06 -18.28 5.50
N PRO A 418 -2.61 -18.89 6.62
CA PRO A 418 -2.38 -20.34 6.68
C PRO A 418 -3.62 -21.16 6.27
N GLU A 419 -4.82 -20.70 6.62
CA GLU A 419 -6.07 -21.37 6.29
C GLU A 419 -6.38 -21.35 4.79
N LEU A 420 -6.09 -20.24 4.10
CA LEU A 420 -6.25 -20.15 2.64
C LEU A 420 -5.19 -20.99 1.93
N GLU A 421 -3.96 -20.98 2.45
CA GLU A 421 -2.88 -21.83 1.95
C GLU A 421 -3.23 -23.32 2.09
N GLU A 422 -3.74 -23.73 3.26
CA GLU A 422 -4.18 -25.11 3.50
C GLU A 422 -5.32 -25.52 2.55
N GLN A 423 -6.33 -24.67 2.38
CA GLN A 423 -7.44 -24.93 1.45
C GLN A 423 -6.95 -25.10 0.01
N LEU A 424 -6.07 -24.21 -0.45
CA LEU A 424 -5.46 -24.34 -1.76
C LEU A 424 -4.66 -25.65 -1.88
N GLN A 425 -3.89 -26.00 -0.86
CA GLN A 425 -3.12 -27.25 -0.82
C GLN A 425 -4.05 -28.47 -0.90
N GLN A 426 -5.15 -28.47 -0.15
CA GLN A 426 -6.16 -29.54 -0.12
C GLN A 426 -6.83 -29.70 -1.49
N SER A 427 -7.31 -28.62 -2.11
CA SER A 427 -7.94 -28.67 -3.43
C SER A 427 -6.94 -29.10 -4.52
N SER A 428 -5.65 -28.74 -4.36
CA SER A 428 -4.58 -29.14 -5.29
C SER A 428 -4.12 -30.60 -5.15
N SER A 429 -4.58 -31.35 -4.15
CA SER A 429 -4.13 -32.74 -3.89
C SER A 429 -4.38 -33.71 -5.05
N SER A 430 -5.35 -33.40 -5.92
CA SER A 430 -5.66 -34.16 -7.13
C SER A 430 -4.94 -33.65 -8.39
N SER A 431 -4.32 -32.47 -8.31
CA SER A 431 -3.59 -31.85 -9.42
C SER A 431 -2.12 -32.27 -9.42
N SER A 432 -1.53 -32.34 -10.62
CA SER A 432 -0.09 -32.54 -10.79
C SER A 432 0.73 -31.27 -10.56
N LYS A 433 0.09 -30.10 -10.39
CA LYS A 433 0.79 -28.82 -10.23
C LYS A 433 1.35 -28.66 -8.82
N THR A 434 2.51 -28.00 -8.74
CA THR A 434 3.12 -27.62 -7.46
C THR A 434 2.97 -26.12 -7.26
N PHE A 435 2.35 -25.71 -6.16
CA PHE A 435 2.21 -24.30 -5.79
C PHE A 435 3.31 -23.86 -4.81
N LYS A 436 3.84 -22.66 -5.01
CA LYS A 436 4.86 -22.05 -4.14
C LYS A 436 4.57 -20.57 -3.93
N LYS A 437 4.63 -20.11 -2.67
CA LYS A 437 4.63 -18.68 -2.39
C LYS A 437 5.89 -18.05 -2.96
N ILE A 438 5.73 -16.89 -3.61
CA ILE A 438 6.86 -16.19 -4.26
C ILE A 438 8.03 -15.99 -3.29
N ARG A 439 7.77 -15.62 -2.04
CA ARG A 439 8.81 -15.32 -1.04
C ARG A 439 9.47 -16.55 -0.43
N ASP A 440 8.81 -17.70 -0.48
CA ASP A 440 9.40 -18.96 -0.01
C ASP A 440 10.38 -19.50 -1.05
N LEU A 441 10.04 -19.32 -2.33
CA LEU A 441 10.90 -19.73 -3.45
C LEU A 441 12.02 -18.71 -3.69
N TYR A 442 11.70 -17.43 -3.58
CA TYR A 442 12.60 -16.31 -3.85
C TYR A 442 12.56 -15.26 -2.73
N PRO A 443 13.47 -15.37 -1.74
CA PRO A 443 13.67 -14.31 -0.76
C PRO A 443 13.98 -12.97 -1.44
N HIS A 444 14.80 -13.04 -2.50
CA HIS A 444 15.09 -11.99 -3.47
C HIS A 444 14.93 -12.57 -4.88
N PHE A 445 14.40 -11.79 -5.82
CA PHE A 445 14.22 -12.21 -7.21
C PHE A 445 14.55 -11.06 -8.16
N GLU A 446 14.91 -11.44 -9.38
CA GLU A 446 14.80 -10.61 -10.57
C GLU A 446 13.46 -10.85 -11.25
N TYR A 447 12.97 -9.89 -12.05
CA TYR A 447 11.67 -10.02 -12.73
C TYR A 447 11.61 -11.24 -13.67
N THR A 448 12.74 -11.63 -14.27
CA THR A 448 12.84 -12.83 -15.10
C THR A 448 12.60 -14.13 -14.32
N ASP A 449 12.90 -14.15 -13.01
CA ASP A 449 12.64 -15.32 -12.18
C ASP A 449 11.13 -15.56 -12.10
N LEU A 450 10.34 -14.50 -11.90
CA LEU A 450 8.89 -14.59 -11.85
C LEU A 450 8.30 -14.94 -13.23
N ALA A 451 8.78 -14.29 -14.29
CA ALA A 451 8.32 -14.54 -15.66
C ALA A 451 8.67 -15.95 -16.19
N SER A 452 9.52 -16.70 -15.47
CA SER A 452 9.87 -18.08 -15.78
C SER A 452 8.83 -19.11 -15.32
N HIS A 453 7.80 -18.69 -14.57
CA HIS A 453 6.74 -19.56 -14.08
C HIS A 453 5.49 -19.52 -14.99
N PRO A 454 4.64 -20.58 -14.97
CA PRO A 454 3.48 -20.66 -15.87
C PRO A 454 2.43 -19.59 -15.60
N ALA A 455 2.19 -19.25 -14.33
CA ALA A 455 1.18 -18.27 -13.91
C ALA A 455 1.35 -17.91 -12.42
N ILE A 456 0.57 -16.91 -11.98
CA ILE A 456 0.44 -16.50 -10.58
C ILE A 456 -1.01 -16.61 -10.14
N VAL A 457 -1.25 -17.35 -9.05
CA VAL A 457 -2.49 -17.28 -8.25
C VAL A 457 -2.36 -16.08 -7.33
N LEU A 458 -3.12 -15.02 -7.65
CA LEU A 458 -3.05 -13.74 -6.98
C LEU A 458 -4.09 -13.65 -5.86
N ILE A 459 -3.60 -13.60 -4.63
CA ILE A 459 -4.41 -13.38 -3.42
C ILE A 459 -4.05 -11.98 -2.90
N PRO A 460 -4.87 -10.95 -3.21
CA PRO A 460 -4.51 -9.57 -2.95
C PRO A 460 -4.64 -9.22 -1.47
N TYR A 461 -3.76 -8.34 -0.99
CA TYR A 461 -3.93 -7.67 0.32
C TYR A 461 -4.49 -6.25 0.22
N GLN A 462 -4.67 -5.76 -1.01
CA GLN A 462 -5.20 -4.44 -1.34
C GLN A 462 -5.77 -4.48 -2.78
N VAL A 463 -6.70 -3.58 -3.08
CA VAL A 463 -7.33 -3.43 -4.42
C VAL A 463 -6.39 -2.93 -5.51
N SER A 464 -5.25 -2.37 -5.13
CA SER A 464 -4.18 -1.96 -6.03
C SER A 464 -2.84 -2.21 -5.36
N ILE A 465 -1.97 -2.97 -6.02
CA ILE A 465 -0.67 -3.40 -5.51
C ILE A 465 0.36 -3.29 -6.63
N MET A 466 1.51 -2.67 -6.40
CA MET A 466 2.52 -2.47 -7.46
C MET A 466 2.90 -3.76 -8.20
N SER A 467 2.93 -4.88 -7.47
CA SER A 467 3.24 -6.18 -8.06
C SER A 467 2.25 -6.64 -9.14
N ILE A 468 0.97 -6.24 -9.09
CA ILE A 468 0.05 -6.62 -10.18
C ILE A 468 0.41 -5.93 -11.49
N PHE A 469 0.76 -4.64 -11.45
CA PHE A 469 1.23 -3.89 -12.61
C PHE A 469 2.48 -4.56 -13.20
N GLU A 470 3.42 -4.98 -12.33
CA GLU A 470 4.64 -5.68 -12.74
C GLU A 470 4.33 -7.04 -13.38
N TYR A 471 3.46 -7.85 -12.76
CA TYR A 471 3.10 -9.18 -13.29
C TYR A 471 2.35 -9.07 -14.62
N TYR A 472 1.41 -8.14 -14.70
CA TYR A 472 0.63 -7.88 -15.91
C TYR A 472 1.52 -7.36 -17.03
N ARG A 473 2.45 -6.44 -16.74
CA ARG A 473 3.40 -5.91 -17.73
C ARG A 473 4.34 -6.99 -18.28
N MET A 474 4.74 -7.94 -17.45
CA MET A 474 5.48 -9.13 -17.89
C MET A 474 4.64 -10.12 -18.69
N SER A 475 3.32 -9.88 -18.81
CA SER A 475 2.35 -10.75 -19.48
C SER A 475 2.28 -12.15 -18.84
N ILE A 476 2.49 -12.24 -17.52
CA ILE A 476 2.34 -13.50 -16.77
C ILE A 476 0.83 -13.74 -16.55
N PRO A 477 0.28 -14.89 -16.95
CA PRO A 477 -1.13 -15.21 -16.68
C PRO A 477 -1.45 -15.11 -15.19
N LEU A 478 -2.57 -14.45 -14.88
CA LEU A 478 -3.03 -14.18 -13.52
C LEU A 478 -4.37 -14.86 -13.24
N PHE A 479 -4.48 -15.48 -12.07
CA PHE A 479 -5.69 -16.06 -11.53
C PHE A 479 -6.07 -15.35 -10.24
N VAL A 480 -7.28 -14.81 -10.16
CA VAL A 480 -7.72 -13.95 -9.04
C VAL A 480 -9.08 -14.46 -8.54
N PRO A 481 -9.36 -14.46 -7.22
CA PRO A 481 -10.71 -14.75 -6.75
C PRO A 481 -11.72 -13.78 -7.37
N SER A 482 -12.96 -14.20 -7.59
CA SER A 482 -14.03 -13.30 -7.99
C SER A 482 -14.30 -12.24 -6.91
N PRO A 483 -14.96 -11.11 -7.24
CA PRO A 483 -15.29 -10.08 -6.25
C PRO A 483 -16.07 -10.64 -5.06
N SER A 484 -17.03 -11.55 -5.30
CA SER A 484 -17.85 -12.17 -4.26
C SER A 484 -17.02 -13.07 -3.35
N LEU A 485 -16.15 -13.92 -3.93
CA LEU A 485 -15.23 -14.78 -3.16
C LEU A 485 -14.23 -13.95 -2.34
N LEU A 486 -13.70 -12.88 -2.94
CA LEU A 486 -12.76 -11.99 -2.26
C LEU A 486 -13.43 -11.24 -1.11
N ALA A 487 -14.69 -10.81 -1.27
CA ALA A 487 -15.47 -10.20 -0.21
C ALA A 487 -15.75 -11.19 0.94
N GLU A 488 -16.10 -12.44 0.63
CA GLU A 488 -16.25 -13.50 1.63
C GLU A 488 -14.94 -13.71 2.40
N TRP A 489 -13.82 -13.87 1.69
CA TRP A 489 -12.50 -14.01 2.29
C TRP A 489 -12.09 -12.79 3.10
N GLN A 490 -12.54 -11.60 2.71
CA GLN A 490 -12.28 -10.40 3.50
C GLN A 490 -13.04 -10.43 4.84
N ILE A 491 -14.31 -10.83 4.84
CA ILE A 491 -15.09 -10.95 6.09
C ILE A 491 -14.49 -12.03 7.00
N LYS A 492 -14.11 -13.17 6.42
CA LYS A 492 -13.67 -14.36 7.16
C LYS A 492 -12.20 -14.31 7.60
N TYR A 493 -11.31 -13.90 6.71
CA TYR A 493 -9.85 -14.00 6.88
C TYR A 493 -9.13 -12.67 6.87
N ARG A 494 -9.82 -11.55 6.59
CA ARG A 494 -9.21 -10.21 6.51
C ARG A 494 -8.09 -10.13 5.47
N VAL A 495 -8.28 -10.83 4.34
CA VAL A 495 -7.30 -10.97 3.25
C VAL A 495 -6.81 -9.63 2.71
N LEU A 496 -7.71 -8.66 2.52
CA LEU A 496 -7.47 -7.26 2.16
C LEU A 496 -7.10 -6.42 3.40
N SER A 497 -6.00 -6.79 4.05
CA SER A 497 -5.50 -6.14 5.27
C SER A 497 -5.16 -4.66 5.10
N GLU A 498 -4.93 -4.22 3.87
CA GLU A 498 -4.69 -2.82 3.53
C GLU A 498 -5.85 -2.24 2.70
N LEU A 499 -7.11 -2.69 2.87
CA LEU A 499 -8.24 -2.04 2.18
C LEU A 499 -8.51 -0.62 2.70
N THR A 500 -8.34 -0.41 4.00
CA THR A 500 -8.60 0.87 4.70
C THR A 500 -7.51 1.16 5.71
N TRP A 501 -7.31 2.41 6.11
CA TRP A 501 -6.32 2.74 7.15
C TRP A 501 -6.72 2.17 8.52
N ASP A 502 -8.01 2.08 8.80
CA ASP A 502 -8.53 1.44 10.00
C ASP A 502 -8.18 -0.05 10.05
N MET A 503 -8.18 -0.75 8.91
CA MET A 503 -7.67 -2.12 8.80
C MET A 503 -6.17 -2.22 9.04
N VAL A 504 -5.37 -1.32 8.46
CA VAL A 504 -3.92 -1.26 8.67
C VAL A 504 -3.57 -1.10 10.16
N PHE A 505 -4.40 -0.38 10.92
CA PHE A 505 -4.24 -0.21 12.37
C PHE A 505 -4.94 -1.28 13.22
N SER A 506 -5.40 -2.39 12.61
CA SER A 506 -6.14 -3.49 13.26
C SER A 506 -7.40 -3.04 13.99
N LYS A 507 -8.10 -2.05 13.45
CA LYS A 507 -9.32 -1.44 14.00
C LYS A 507 -10.40 -1.26 12.93
N PRO A 508 -10.85 -2.33 12.24
CA PRO A 508 -11.89 -2.22 11.22
C PRO A 508 -13.13 -1.48 11.74
N LYS A 509 -13.75 -0.68 10.87
CA LYS A 509 -14.99 0.05 11.17
C LYS A 509 -16.08 -0.33 10.18
N SER A 510 -17.32 -0.03 10.55
CA SER A 510 -18.50 -0.13 9.69
C SER A 510 -18.81 1.16 8.94
N LYS A 511 -17.98 2.20 9.11
CA LYS A 511 -18.13 3.49 8.44
C LYS A 511 -16.83 4.29 8.45
N SER A 512 -16.73 5.20 7.50
CA SER A 512 -15.69 6.22 7.41
C SER A 512 -15.78 7.26 8.54
N ASN A 513 -14.66 7.93 8.81
CA ASN A 513 -14.60 9.04 9.78
C ASN A 513 -15.26 10.33 9.25
N ILE A 514 -15.56 10.38 7.95
CA ILE A 514 -16.33 11.43 7.28
C ILE A 514 -17.41 10.78 6.42
N GLY A 515 -18.52 11.48 6.18
CA GLY A 515 -19.54 11.02 5.23
C GLY A 515 -19.13 11.26 3.77
N GLN A 516 -19.89 10.66 2.85
CA GLN A 516 -19.80 10.97 1.42
C GLN A 516 -20.09 12.44 1.13
N TYR A 517 -19.49 12.99 0.08
CA TYR A 517 -19.70 14.38 -0.34
C TYR A 517 -21.15 14.64 -0.78
N GLU A 518 -21.68 13.81 -1.69
CA GLU A 518 -23.07 13.86 -2.14
C GLU A 518 -23.90 12.78 -1.42
N LYS A 519 -24.57 13.14 -0.31
CA LYS A 519 -25.37 12.19 0.50
C LYS A 519 -26.34 11.38 -0.39
N GLY A 520 -26.25 10.04 -0.32
CA GLY A 520 -27.14 9.10 -0.98
C GLY A 520 -26.77 8.70 -2.42
N LYS A 521 -25.70 9.26 -3.00
CA LYS A 521 -25.30 8.95 -4.39
C LYS A 521 -24.76 7.53 -4.54
N VAL A 522 -23.92 7.10 -3.59
CA VAL A 522 -23.39 5.75 -3.52
C VAL A 522 -23.90 5.11 -2.22
N GLN A 523 -24.44 3.91 -2.34
CA GLN A 523 -25.10 3.21 -1.24
C GLN A 523 -24.12 2.75 -0.15
N TYR A 524 -22.92 2.33 -0.56
CA TYR A 524 -21.96 1.67 0.32
C TYR A 524 -20.80 2.60 0.66
N ASP A 525 -20.43 2.64 1.94
CA ASP A 525 -19.22 3.32 2.40
C ASP A 525 -17.98 2.47 2.04
N PRO A 526 -16.97 3.01 1.33
CA PRO A 526 -15.78 2.25 0.95
C PRO A 526 -14.94 1.76 2.14
N ASN A 527 -15.16 2.31 3.35
CA ASN A 527 -14.50 1.88 4.56
C ASN A 527 -15.37 1.00 5.48
N ASP A 528 -16.55 0.57 5.05
CA ASP A 528 -17.31 -0.45 5.78
C ASP A 528 -16.70 -1.84 5.56
N MET A 529 -16.05 -2.36 6.60
CA MET A 529 -15.38 -3.65 6.59
C MET A 529 -16.25 -4.82 7.04
N PHE A 530 -17.56 -4.59 7.18
CA PHE A 530 -18.51 -5.58 7.71
C PHE A 530 -19.70 -5.85 6.77
N SER A 531 -19.93 -5.02 5.75
CA SER A 531 -20.89 -5.32 4.67
C SER A 531 -20.21 -6.10 3.55
N GLN A 532 -20.63 -7.35 3.34
CA GLN A 532 -20.13 -8.17 2.23
C GLN A 532 -20.47 -7.53 0.88
N GLU A 533 -21.69 -7.03 0.72
CA GLU A 533 -22.15 -6.36 -0.50
C GLU A 533 -21.39 -5.06 -0.76
N GLY A 534 -21.09 -4.30 0.30
CA GLY A 534 -20.27 -3.10 0.22
C GLY A 534 -18.84 -3.41 -0.21
N ILE A 535 -18.21 -4.41 0.41
CA ILE A 535 -16.87 -4.86 0.02
C ILE A 535 -16.88 -5.32 -1.43
N GLU A 536 -17.80 -6.20 -1.82
CA GLU A 536 -17.94 -6.69 -3.20
C GLU A 536 -18.13 -5.55 -4.21
N TYR A 537 -19.01 -4.59 -3.89
CA TYR A 537 -19.25 -3.41 -4.71
C TYR A 537 -17.97 -2.60 -4.96
N TRP A 538 -17.14 -2.42 -3.93
CA TRP A 538 -15.95 -1.58 -4.03
C TRP A 538 -14.76 -2.34 -4.62
N VAL A 539 -14.53 -3.60 -4.24
CA VAL A 539 -13.35 -4.35 -4.71
C VAL A 539 -13.36 -4.61 -6.21
N ARG A 540 -14.53 -4.60 -6.87
CA ARG A 540 -14.63 -4.71 -8.34
C ARG A 540 -13.87 -3.61 -9.10
N PHE A 541 -13.58 -2.48 -8.44
CA PHE A 541 -12.77 -1.40 -9.02
C PHE A 541 -11.26 -1.61 -8.87
N GLY A 542 -10.83 -2.74 -8.30
CA GLY A 542 -9.43 -3.12 -8.20
C GLY A 542 -8.82 -3.44 -9.57
N ASP A 543 -7.50 -3.22 -9.70
CA ASP A 543 -6.79 -3.35 -10.97
C ASP A 543 -6.98 -4.72 -11.63
N PHE A 544 -7.06 -5.78 -10.82
CA PHE A 544 -7.23 -7.16 -11.28
C PHE A 544 -8.58 -7.47 -11.92
N TYR A 545 -9.59 -6.60 -11.78
CA TYR A 545 -10.89 -6.78 -12.43
C TYR A 545 -11.12 -5.81 -13.58
N GLU A 546 -10.39 -4.69 -13.60
CA GLU A 546 -10.50 -3.69 -14.67
C GLU A 546 -9.64 -4.06 -15.89
N TRP A 547 -8.61 -4.89 -15.73
CA TRP A 547 -7.72 -5.28 -16.83
C TRP A 547 -8.16 -6.56 -17.53
N PRO A 548 -8.10 -6.61 -18.88
CA PRO A 548 -8.54 -7.79 -19.62
C PRO A 548 -7.56 -8.94 -19.46
N HIS A 549 -8.02 -10.15 -19.76
CA HIS A 549 -7.23 -11.39 -19.77
C HIS A 549 -6.71 -11.86 -18.40
N ILE A 550 -7.25 -11.32 -17.31
CA ILE A 550 -7.11 -11.91 -15.97
C ILE A 550 -8.21 -12.95 -15.79
N THR A 551 -7.84 -14.15 -15.33
CA THR A 551 -8.79 -15.23 -15.09
C THR A 551 -9.33 -15.13 -13.67
N THR A 552 -10.65 -15.17 -13.52
CA THR A 552 -11.31 -15.18 -12.20
C THR A 552 -11.77 -16.58 -11.82
N PHE A 553 -11.91 -16.85 -10.51
CA PHE A 553 -12.45 -18.09 -9.99
C PHE A 553 -13.31 -17.85 -8.73
N ASP A 554 -14.37 -18.64 -8.57
CA ASP A 554 -15.33 -18.58 -7.45
C ASP A 554 -15.03 -19.60 -6.35
N SER A 555 -14.11 -20.56 -6.59
CA SER A 555 -13.63 -21.51 -5.59
C SER A 555 -12.25 -22.07 -5.96
N PHE A 556 -11.56 -22.71 -5.00
CA PHE A 556 -10.30 -23.39 -5.31
C PHE A 556 -10.49 -24.63 -6.18
N GLU A 557 -11.64 -25.29 -6.11
CA GLU A 557 -12.00 -26.42 -6.99
C GLU A 557 -12.14 -25.96 -8.45
N GLU A 558 -12.80 -24.82 -8.67
CA GLU A 558 -12.86 -24.20 -9.99
C GLU A 558 -11.47 -23.75 -10.45
N LEU A 559 -10.67 -23.15 -9.57
CA LEU A 559 -9.28 -22.78 -9.88
C LEU A 559 -8.51 -23.99 -10.42
N MET A 560 -8.61 -25.16 -9.79
CA MET A 560 -7.94 -26.37 -10.29
C MET A 560 -8.44 -26.77 -11.68
N THR A 561 -9.73 -26.62 -11.95
CA THR A 561 -10.31 -26.88 -13.29
C THR A 561 -9.75 -25.91 -14.33
N LEU A 562 -9.69 -24.61 -14.01
CA LEU A 562 -9.16 -23.57 -14.89
C LEU A 562 -7.68 -23.78 -15.19
N ILE A 563 -6.89 -24.16 -14.19
CA ILE A 563 -5.45 -24.42 -14.31
C ILE A 563 -5.13 -25.53 -15.32
N GLU A 564 -6.01 -26.52 -15.47
CA GLU A 564 -5.81 -27.62 -16.44
C GLU A 564 -6.39 -27.33 -17.83
N THR A 565 -7.29 -26.35 -17.96
CA THR A 565 -8.08 -26.14 -19.18
C THR A 565 -7.75 -24.85 -19.93
N VAL A 566 -7.19 -23.85 -19.25
CA VAL A 566 -6.90 -22.54 -19.83
C VAL A 566 -5.61 -22.57 -20.66
N ASP A 567 -5.66 -21.97 -21.85
CA ASP A 567 -4.48 -21.74 -22.67
C ASP A 567 -3.70 -20.50 -22.20
N LEU A 568 -2.69 -20.75 -21.37
CA LEU A 568 -1.80 -19.73 -20.80
C LEU A 568 -1.02 -18.94 -21.86
N GLN A 569 -0.65 -19.58 -22.99
CA GLN A 569 0.11 -18.91 -24.04
C GLN A 569 -0.78 -17.92 -24.79
N THR A 570 -2.04 -18.29 -25.04
CA THR A 570 -3.03 -17.39 -25.63
C THR A 570 -3.32 -16.21 -24.69
N ILE A 571 -3.50 -16.45 -23.38
CA ILE A 571 -3.69 -15.37 -22.40
C ILE A 571 -2.50 -14.40 -22.41
N SER A 572 -1.28 -14.91 -22.27
CA SER A 572 -0.07 -14.08 -22.25
C SER A 572 0.08 -13.26 -23.53
N SER A 573 -0.19 -13.86 -24.69
CA SER A 573 -0.11 -13.15 -25.97
C SER A 573 -1.10 -11.98 -26.04
N LYS A 574 -2.34 -12.17 -25.55
CA LYS A 574 -3.34 -11.10 -25.51
C LYS A 574 -3.01 -10.02 -24.47
N MET A 575 -2.48 -10.40 -23.30
CA MET A 575 -1.97 -9.43 -22.32
C MET A 575 -0.86 -8.58 -22.92
N LYS A 576 0.02 -9.16 -23.74
CA LYS A 576 1.08 -8.42 -24.43
C LYS A 576 0.54 -7.41 -25.42
N GLU A 577 -0.46 -7.77 -26.21
CA GLU A 577 -1.15 -6.83 -27.13
C GLU A 577 -1.78 -5.67 -26.37
N GLU A 578 -2.49 -5.99 -25.27
CA GLU A 578 -3.09 -4.99 -24.40
C GLU A 578 -2.03 -4.07 -23.76
N ASN A 579 -0.91 -4.63 -23.34
CA ASN A 579 0.19 -3.88 -22.75
C ASN A 579 0.71 -2.81 -23.71
N GLU A 580 0.85 -3.11 -25.00
CA GLU A 580 1.26 -2.14 -26.02
C GLU A 580 0.20 -1.04 -26.20
N ARG A 581 -1.10 -1.41 -26.24
CA ARG A 581 -2.20 -0.44 -26.30
C ARG A 581 -2.19 0.52 -25.11
N MET A 582 -2.12 -0.02 -23.89
CA MET A 582 -2.06 0.76 -22.65
C MET A 582 -0.85 1.69 -22.62
N LYS A 583 0.30 1.30 -23.21
CA LYS A 583 1.49 2.16 -23.29
C LYS A 583 1.19 3.43 -24.08
N VAL A 584 0.60 3.27 -25.25
CA VAL A 584 0.27 4.39 -26.15
C VAL A 584 -0.71 5.33 -25.45
N GLU A 585 -1.78 4.79 -24.87
CA GLU A 585 -2.79 5.59 -24.17
C GLU A 585 -2.25 6.32 -22.96
N LEU A 586 -1.34 5.68 -22.21
CA LEU A 586 -0.69 6.31 -21.06
C LEU A 586 0.23 7.46 -21.50
N LEU A 587 0.99 7.28 -22.59
CA LEU A 587 1.83 8.35 -23.14
C LEU A 587 0.97 9.53 -23.63
N GLU A 588 -0.14 9.28 -24.31
CA GLU A 588 -1.08 10.33 -24.72
C GLU A 588 -1.72 11.03 -23.52
N THR A 589 -2.03 10.29 -22.45
CA THR A 589 -2.56 10.85 -21.21
C THR A 589 -1.56 11.78 -20.55
N TRP A 590 -0.29 11.37 -20.46
CA TRP A 590 0.78 12.22 -19.96
C TRP A 590 1.02 13.45 -20.83
N GLU A 591 0.96 13.32 -22.17
CA GLU A 591 1.08 14.47 -23.07
C GLU A 591 -0.03 15.50 -22.82
N LYS A 592 -1.28 15.05 -22.64
CA LYS A 592 -2.41 15.94 -22.27
C LYS A 592 -2.19 16.63 -20.93
N ILE A 593 -1.65 15.91 -19.95
CA ILE A 593 -1.29 16.47 -18.64
C ILE A 593 -0.21 17.54 -18.79
N PHE A 594 0.86 17.27 -19.53
CA PHE A 594 1.93 18.23 -19.78
C PHE A 594 1.44 19.45 -20.56
N HIS A 595 0.53 19.25 -21.51
CA HIS A 595 -0.14 20.35 -22.19
C HIS A 595 -0.87 21.24 -21.21
N LYS A 596 -1.73 20.67 -20.36
CA LYS A 596 -2.45 21.41 -19.30
C LYS A 596 -1.51 22.18 -18.37
N MET A 597 -0.36 21.60 -18.01
CA MET A 597 0.58 22.19 -17.05
C MET A 597 1.47 23.28 -17.65
N PHE A 598 1.89 23.08 -18.91
CA PHE A 598 3.03 23.79 -19.50
C PHE A 598 2.73 24.49 -20.84
N GLU A 599 1.48 24.50 -21.29
CA GLU A 599 1.07 25.40 -22.37
C GLU A 599 1.48 26.84 -22.04
N ASP A 600 2.18 27.48 -22.99
CA ASP A 600 2.77 28.82 -22.86
C ASP A 600 3.80 29.02 -21.74
N VAL A 601 4.38 27.92 -21.23
CA VAL A 601 5.38 27.96 -20.17
C VAL A 601 6.68 27.34 -20.64
N THR A 602 7.73 28.13 -20.72
CA THR A 602 9.10 27.62 -20.99
C THR A 602 9.71 26.97 -19.74
N PRO A 603 10.53 25.91 -19.88
CA PRO A 603 11.22 25.27 -18.75
C PRO A 603 12.08 26.24 -17.93
N ALA A 604 12.07 26.13 -16.60
CA ALA A 604 12.71 27.07 -15.68
C ALA A 604 14.22 27.21 -15.90
N LYS A 605 14.90 26.10 -16.25
CA LYS A 605 16.34 26.09 -16.54
C LYS A 605 16.73 27.03 -17.68
N THR A 606 15.82 27.31 -18.60
CA THR A 606 16.09 28.22 -19.74
C THR A 606 16.25 29.69 -19.32
N HIS A 607 15.78 30.05 -18.12
CA HIS A 607 15.82 31.43 -17.60
C HIS A 607 16.69 31.60 -16.34
N GLY A 608 17.50 30.59 -15.99
CA GLY A 608 18.25 30.60 -14.72
C GLY A 608 17.36 30.39 -13.48
N GLY A 609 16.24 29.71 -13.66
CA GLY A 609 15.22 29.48 -12.63
C GLY A 609 14.07 30.47 -12.70
N ARG A 610 12.99 30.18 -11.97
CA ARG A 610 11.83 31.08 -11.86
C ARG A 610 11.64 31.49 -10.40
N PRO A 611 11.37 32.79 -10.11
CA PRO A 611 11.13 33.22 -8.74
C PRO A 611 9.86 32.55 -8.20
N PHE A 612 9.84 32.40 -6.88
CA PHE A 612 8.66 31.99 -6.11
C PHE A 612 8.03 33.23 -5.46
N PRO A 613 6.79 33.09 -4.94
CA PRO A 613 6.19 34.12 -4.08
C PRO A 613 7.11 34.52 -2.91
N ASN A 614 6.88 35.70 -2.32
CA ASN A 614 7.75 36.19 -1.24
C ASN A 614 7.59 35.40 0.06
N SER A 615 6.42 34.79 0.27
CA SER A 615 6.08 33.98 1.41
C SER A 615 5.15 32.84 1.01
N TRP A 616 5.00 31.85 1.90
CA TRP A 616 4.04 30.78 1.70
C TRP A 616 2.60 31.32 1.64
N GLU A 617 2.28 32.28 2.51
CA GLU A 617 1.01 33.01 2.53
C GLU A 617 0.70 33.67 1.17
N ASP A 618 1.66 34.39 0.61
CA ASP A 618 1.49 35.05 -0.69
C ASP A 618 1.22 34.02 -1.77
N GLY A 619 1.96 32.91 -1.79
CA GLY A 619 1.74 31.84 -2.75
C GLY A 619 0.37 31.17 -2.63
N MET A 620 -0.11 30.95 -1.41
CA MET A 620 -1.46 30.42 -1.17
C MET A 620 -2.54 31.40 -1.67
N ARG A 621 -2.38 32.69 -1.39
CA ARG A 621 -3.30 33.76 -1.81
C ARG A 621 -3.31 33.92 -3.34
N GLU A 622 -2.13 34.00 -3.95
CA GLU A 622 -1.95 34.20 -5.39
C GLU A 622 -2.43 32.99 -6.21
N THR A 623 -2.17 31.78 -5.73
CA THR A 623 -2.42 30.54 -6.50
C THR A 623 -3.81 29.96 -6.28
N TYR A 624 -4.32 30.05 -5.04
CA TYR A 624 -5.55 29.37 -4.62
C TYR A 624 -6.60 30.30 -4.00
N GLN A 625 -6.30 31.60 -3.84
CA GLN A 625 -7.20 32.56 -3.17
C GLN A 625 -7.53 32.16 -1.73
N ILE A 626 -6.58 31.47 -1.07
CA ILE A 626 -6.70 31.03 0.33
C ILE A 626 -5.95 32.03 1.20
N GLU A 627 -6.60 32.51 2.26
CA GLU A 627 -5.95 33.18 3.39
C GLU A 627 -5.59 32.14 4.45
N PRO A 628 -4.35 31.62 4.47
CA PRO A 628 -4.00 30.67 5.50
C PRO A 628 -3.91 31.39 6.84
N GLY A 629 -4.65 30.87 7.81
CA GLY A 629 -4.52 31.28 9.20
C GLY A 629 -3.16 30.94 9.76
N ARG A 630 -2.85 31.55 10.91
CA ARG A 630 -1.61 31.26 11.64
C ARG A 630 -1.48 29.76 11.88
N CYS A 631 -2.51 29.07 12.39
CA CYS A 631 -2.48 27.62 12.68
C CYS A 631 -3.60 26.79 12.05
N GLY A 632 -4.03 27.15 10.84
CA GLY A 632 -5.06 26.44 10.10
C GLY A 632 -5.56 27.29 8.94
N LEU A 633 -6.68 26.95 8.32
CA LEU A 633 -7.39 27.87 7.42
C LEU A 633 -7.89 29.06 8.26
N GLY A 634 -7.71 30.30 7.79
CA GLY A 634 -7.86 31.56 8.55
C GLY A 634 -9.08 31.67 9.46
N ASP A 635 -8.89 32.33 10.61
CA ASP A 635 -9.80 32.93 11.63
C ASP A 635 -11.20 32.32 11.97
N ASP A 636 -11.70 31.31 11.27
CA ASP A 636 -13.06 30.77 11.44
C ASP A 636 -13.17 29.67 12.51
N VAL A 637 -12.07 29.26 13.14
CA VAL A 637 -12.14 28.27 14.24
C VAL A 637 -12.87 28.85 15.47
N HIS A 638 -13.01 30.18 15.57
CA HIS A 638 -13.83 30.80 16.61
C HIS A 638 -15.31 31.03 16.22
N ASN A 639 -15.71 30.80 14.97
CA ASN A 639 -17.09 31.02 14.50
C ASN A 639 -17.72 29.81 13.78
N MET A 640 -17.07 28.65 13.74
CA MET A 640 -17.79 27.40 13.48
C MET A 640 -18.73 27.13 14.65
N ASP A 641 -19.98 27.53 14.45
CA ASP A 641 -21.11 27.28 15.33
C ASP A 641 -21.15 25.80 15.73
N ILE A 642 -20.79 25.53 16.98
CA ILE A 642 -20.78 24.20 17.61
C ILE A 642 -22.19 23.56 17.58
N SER A 643 -23.23 24.34 17.31
CA SER A 643 -24.60 23.84 17.12
C SER A 643 -24.72 22.78 16.03
N PHE A 644 -23.88 22.81 14.99
CA PHE A 644 -23.94 21.82 13.90
C PHE A 644 -23.22 20.51 14.23
N VAL A 645 -22.30 20.50 15.21
CA VAL A 645 -21.56 19.29 15.64
C VAL A 645 -22.28 18.54 16.76
N LEU A 646 -23.26 19.17 17.43
CA LEU A 646 -24.09 18.52 18.45
C LEU A 646 -25.45 18.02 17.93
N ALA A 647 -25.72 18.15 16.62
CA ALA A 647 -26.97 17.73 15.98
C ALA A 647 -26.85 16.47 15.09
N GLU A 648 -25.64 15.93 14.90
CA GLU A 648 -25.37 14.58 14.37
C GLU A 648 -24.87 13.67 15.49
#